data_AF-A0AAW5K915-F1
#
_entry.id   AF-A0AAW5K915-F1
#
_cell.length_a   1.000
_cell.length_b   1.000
_cell.length_c   1.000
_cell.angle_alpha   90.00
_cell.angle_beta   90.00
_cell.angle_gamma   90.00
#
_symmetry.space_group_name_H-M   'P 1'
#
loop_
_entity.id
_entity.type
_entity.pdbx_description
1 polymer ?
#
loop_
_entity_poly.entity_id
_entity_poly.type
_entity_poly.pdbx_seq_one_letter_code
_entity_poly.pdbx_strand_id
1 'polypeptide(L)'
;MKKITTIIALAAAAAAIITGAAGAADRFVPADPVMPLSRIKPGMTGYARTVLSGTAITPFKVTVLGIVPRKTNPKNLILIRVEDKYVRENGGIASGMSGSPVYVDGKLIGAIGYGWSFADNNLGLVTPIEEMTKAMDWPEKLPWFDIPEVAAEQPASADKKTEPASDDKAVSPDQAPVPGGAEALSADNSQIIVSGEKLEKKMMPLTVDGISDRYAKRLEEKLGLRVIPLGSSAAGGSPVNLKWEPKPGAAMGAALAWGDFVAGGIGTLTAVSKDGHFVAFAHPMFNRGSVSYAMMDASIIKIIPGLESSFKLGYLNKITGLVTQDRPEAIGGRLGQLAAASSYTVNFRNIETKESETKRFQTVSDPYVGPEVGTTGILGVIDSLWAQRGSGTALVSYSVSGGNLSPAWTRRNIFYSEKDVVKSLQKEIEAMGKAMSLNPFREISPYGVQVDVEVTKTPRVVFIEKIEIADEKDFYKPGDKLKVDVTFRPWRKAPLVKSFELTVPENAVSFCEVTARGGGIEEPSQEPLLTGTRAITTFSELLAELKTKETNNQIIVELSGPEKDALKKKKAKTTTDKDKEKISEATGVKGDKTEEKKPAPGRGARPPKKGDKESFTPGDLLEDRFVSEIKAERIKEGAMVIADTNYYIEGVLRKFIKIKSGLSPEIISDDELAEIIASKSEESDAADDDEDAEVLPPEGEDDGDEEDGFSILIPGRR
;
A
#
# COMPACT_ATOMS: atom_id res chain seq x y z
N MET A 1 40.77 -41.87 -39.72
CA MET A 1 41.05 -41.02 -38.55
C MET A 1 41.34 -39.56 -38.93
N LYS A 2 42.24 -39.25 -39.87
CA LYS A 2 42.57 -37.84 -40.23
C LYS A 2 41.39 -36.95 -40.70
N LYS A 3 40.37 -37.50 -41.39
CA LYS A 3 39.20 -36.71 -41.84
C LYS A 3 38.21 -36.35 -40.73
N ILE A 4 38.17 -37.12 -39.64
CA ILE A 4 37.26 -36.88 -38.51
C ILE A 4 37.84 -35.81 -37.58
N THR A 5 39.17 -35.78 -37.43
CA THR A 5 39.87 -34.77 -36.64
C THR A 5 39.75 -33.36 -37.26
N THR A 6 39.71 -33.25 -38.59
CA THR A 6 39.54 -31.96 -39.28
C THR A 6 38.12 -31.38 -39.15
N ILE A 7 37.10 -32.24 -39.09
CA ILE A 7 35.70 -31.79 -38.94
C ILE A 7 35.43 -31.32 -37.50
N ILE A 8 36.01 -32.00 -36.50
CA ILE A 8 35.89 -31.58 -35.09
C ILE A 8 36.64 -30.27 -34.84
N ALA A 9 37.79 -30.05 -35.49
CA ALA A 9 38.53 -28.79 -35.38
C ALA A 9 37.80 -27.62 -36.06
N LEU A 10 37.13 -27.83 -37.22
CA LEU A 10 36.31 -26.80 -37.86
C LEU A 10 35.02 -26.50 -37.07
N ALA A 11 34.40 -27.52 -36.45
CA ALA A 11 33.23 -27.32 -35.60
C ALA A 11 33.58 -26.61 -34.28
N ALA A 12 34.76 -26.86 -33.70
CA ALA A 12 35.25 -26.14 -32.53
C ALA A 12 35.64 -24.69 -32.85
N ALA A 13 36.20 -24.43 -34.04
CA ALA A 13 36.47 -23.06 -34.50
C ALA A 13 35.19 -22.28 -34.86
N ALA A 14 34.18 -22.94 -35.44
CA ALA A 14 32.86 -22.34 -35.69
C ALA A 14 32.08 -22.11 -34.38
N ALA A 15 32.16 -23.02 -33.41
CA ALA A 15 31.61 -22.82 -32.08
C ALA A 15 32.32 -21.69 -31.32
N ALA A 16 33.64 -21.56 -31.45
CA ALA A 16 34.40 -20.45 -30.85
C ALA A 16 34.13 -19.08 -31.51
N ILE A 17 33.74 -19.06 -32.80
CA ILE A 17 33.29 -17.83 -33.49
C ILE A 17 31.83 -17.49 -33.13
N ILE A 18 31.01 -18.48 -32.76
CA ILE A 18 29.62 -18.26 -32.32
C ILE A 18 29.53 -17.94 -30.80
N THR A 19 30.48 -18.38 -29.97
CA THR A 19 30.54 -18.03 -28.54
C THR A 19 31.33 -16.76 -28.24
N GLY A 20 31.96 -16.13 -29.24
CA GLY A 20 32.74 -14.89 -29.10
C GLY A 20 31.94 -13.59 -29.24
N ALA A 21 30.64 -13.65 -29.54
CA ALA A 21 29.79 -12.48 -29.79
C ALA A 21 28.68 -12.27 -28.73
N ALA A 22 28.68 -13.05 -27.64
CA ALA A 22 27.80 -12.85 -26.50
C ALA A 22 28.59 -12.19 -25.37
N GLY A 23 28.67 -10.86 -25.36
CA GLY A 23 29.39 -10.16 -24.29
C GLY A 23 29.82 -8.71 -24.54
N ALA A 24 29.03 -7.93 -25.28
CA ALA A 24 29.03 -6.48 -25.10
C ALA A 24 27.57 -6.06 -25.16
N ALA A 25 26.98 -5.66 -24.03
CA ALA A 25 25.76 -4.88 -24.10
C ALA A 25 26.09 -3.66 -24.99
N ASP A 26 25.35 -3.48 -26.08
CA ASP A 26 25.52 -2.32 -26.95
C ASP A 26 25.31 -1.07 -26.10
N ARG A 27 26.41 -0.42 -25.73
CA ARG A 27 26.39 0.80 -24.92
C ARG A 27 25.57 1.85 -25.65
N PHE A 28 24.72 2.57 -24.92
CA PHE A 28 23.96 3.67 -25.49
C PHE A 28 24.89 4.71 -26.13
N VAL A 29 24.71 4.96 -27.43
CA VAL A 29 25.44 6.01 -28.16
C VAL A 29 24.45 7.07 -28.66
N PRO A 30 24.60 8.33 -28.21
CA PRO A 30 23.82 9.45 -28.74
C PRO A 30 23.96 9.58 -30.26
N ALA A 31 22.88 9.88 -30.96
CA ALA A 31 22.92 10.17 -32.40
C ALA A 31 23.66 11.50 -32.70
N ASP A 32 23.59 12.46 -31.79
CA ASP A 32 24.27 13.75 -31.90
C ASP A 32 25.78 13.61 -31.58
N PRO A 33 26.68 14.33 -32.29
CA PRO A 33 28.10 14.33 -31.97
C PRO A 33 28.38 14.79 -30.53
N VAL A 34 29.22 14.06 -29.80
CA VAL A 34 29.58 14.35 -28.41
C VAL A 34 30.91 15.09 -28.31
N MET A 35 31.01 16.07 -27.41
CA MET A 35 32.28 16.63 -26.95
C MET A 35 32.65 16.03 -25.60
N PRO A 36 33.83 15.40 -25.48
CA PRO A 36 34.23 14.74 -24.23
C PRO A 36 34.50 15.75 -23.12
N LEU A 37 34.25 15.36 -21.87
CA LEU A 37 34.36 16.25 -20.70
C LEU A 37 35.76 16.89 -20.59
N SER A 38 36.81 16.14 -20.96
CA SER A 38 38.20 16.61 -20.93
C SER A 38 38.50 17.81 -21.85
N ARG A 39 37.64 18.09 -22.84
CA ARG A 39 37.77 19.24 -23.74
C ARG A 39 37.02 20.48 -23.26
N ILE A 40 36.16 20.34 -22.27
CA ILE A 40 35.32 21.43 -21.76
C ILE A 40 36.16 22.36 -20.89
N LYS A 41 36.08 23.67 -21.14
CA LYS A 41 36.84 24.69 -20.40
C LYS A 41 35.93 25.85 -19.97
N PRO A 42 36.22 26.49 -18.81
CA PRO A 42 35.60 27.75 -18.43
C PRO A 42 35.68 28.79 -19.55
N GLY A 43 34.63 29.59 -19.71
CA GLY A 43 34.52 30.64 -20.72
C GLY A 43 34.00 30.16 -22.08
N MET A 44 33.88 28.85 -22.31
CA MET A 44 33.22 28.34 -23.52
C MET A 44 31.75 28.78 -23.54
N THR A 45 31.27 29.18 -24.70
CA THR A 45 29.86 29.55 -24.90
C THR A 45 29.16 28.50 -25.76
N GLY A 46 27.88 28.32 -25.50
CA GLY A 46 27.08 27.30 -26.14
C GLY A 46 25.59 27.65 -26.08
N TYR A 47 24.77 26.65 -26.34
CA TYR A 47 23.32 26.76 -26.20
C TYR A 47 22.74 25.50 -25.59
N ALA A 48 21.67 25.65 -24.81
CA ALA A 48 20.82 24.57 -24.37
C ALA A 48 19.53 24.55 -25.20
N ARG A 49 18.87 23.39 -25.37
CA ARG A 49 17.59 23.28 -26.09
C ARG A 49 16.48 22.80 -25.17
N THR A 50 15.33 23.46 -25.21
CA THR A 50 14.16 23.05 -24.44
C THR A 50 12.87 23.62 -25.02
N VAL A 51 11.72 23.05 -24.68
CA VAL A 51 10.42 23.67 -24.99
C VAL A 51 10.05 24.71 -23.92
N LEU A 52 9.82 25.95 -24.34
CA LEU A 52 9.40 27.04 -23.45
C LEU A 52 7.88 27.27 -23.48
N SER A 53 7.23 27.01 -24.62
CA SER A 53 5.79 27.06 -24.82
C SER A 53 5.39 26.21 -26.04
N GLY A 54 4.19 25.63 -26.02
CA GLY A 54 3.71 24.65 -26.98
C GLY A 54 4.57 23.39 -26.98
N THR A 55 5.04 22.99 -28.17
CA THR A 55 5.93 21.84 -28.38
C THR A 55 7.21 22.23 -29.13
N ALA A 56 7.38 23.53 -29.43
CA ALA A 56 8.52 24.02 -30.21
C ALA A 56 9.80 24.03 -29.37
N ILE A 57 10.85 23.37 -29.89
CA ILE A 57 12.16 23.33 -29.24
C ILE A 57 12.89 24.65 -29.51
N THR A 58 13.19 25.39 -28.44
CA THR A 58 13.86 26.69 -28.49
C THR A 58 15.27 26.58 -27.92
N PRO A 59 16.31 27.00 -28.67
CA PRO A 59 17.65 27.13 -28.13
C PRO A 59 17.79 28.39 -27.28
N PHE A 60 18.56 28.32 -26.19
CA PHE A 60 18.90 29.48 -25.36
C PHE A 60 20.38 29.48 -24.98
N LYS A 61 20.99 30.66 -24.93
CA LYS A 61 22.44 30.82 -24.76
C LYS A 61 22.90 30.50 -23.33
N VAL A 62 24.02 29.79 -23.22
CA VAL A 62 24.68 29.48 -21.96
C VAL A 62 26.20 29.68 -22.03
N THR A 63 26.82 29.93 -20.88
CA THR A 63 28.28 30.04 -20.71
C THR A 63 28.75 28.99 -19.71
N VAL A 64 29.81 28.26 -20.02
CA VAL A 64 30.47 27.32 -19.10
C VAL A 64 31.32 28.09 -18.11
N LEU A 65 31.11 27.86 -16.82
CA LEU A 65 31.87 28.49 -15.74
C LEU A 65 32.95 27.57 -15.17
N GLY A 66 32.72 26.25 -15.15
CA GLY A 66 33.69 25.30 -14.63
C GLY A 66 33.19 23.87 -14.52
N ILE A 67 34.07 22.98 -14.07
CA ILE A 67 33.76 21.57 -13.79
C ILE A 67 33.75 21.39 -12.26
N VAL A 68 32.70 20.76 -11.76
CA VAL A 68 32.46 20.51 -10.34
C VAL A 68 32.61 19.00 -10.08
N PRO A 69 33.75 18.54 -9.55
CA PRO A 69 33.95 17.14 -9.21
C PRO A 69 33.17 16.73 -7.96
N ARG A 70 32.72 15.48 -7.91
CA ARG A 70 31.94 14.90 -6.81
C ARG A 70 32.49 13.54 -6.42
N LYS A 71 32.28 13.16 -5.15
CA LYS A 71 32.59 11.81 -4.66
C LYS A 71 31.48 10.81 -4.98
N THR A 72 30.25 11.29 -5.17
CA THR A 72 29.06 10.51 -5.52
C THR A 72 28.78 10.57 -7.02
N ASN A 73 27.84 9.75 -7.51
CA ASN A 73 27.40 9.80 -8.89
C ASN A 73 26.34 10.89 -9.12
N PRO A 74 26.30 11.53 -10.30
CA PRO A 74 27.39 11.59 -11.29
C PRO A 74 28.67 12.22 -10.70
N LYS A 75 29.83 11.67 -11.09
CA LYS A 75 31.16 12.04 -10.56
C LYS A 75 31.62 13.44 -10.92
N ASN A 76 31.08 13.99 -12.01
CA ASN A 76 31.40 15.32 -12.49
C ASN A 76 30.10 16.03 -12.87
N LEU A 77 30.03 17.32 -12.60
CA LEU A 77 29.01 18.23 -13.11
C LEU A 77 29.70 19.40 -13.81
N ILE A 78 29.03 20.04 -14.74
CA ILE A 78 29.52 21.25 -15.43
C ILE A 78 28.67 22.42 -14.97
N LEU A 79 29.28 23.41 -14.32
CA LEU A 79 28.60 24.64 -13.93
C LEU A 79 28.41 25.54 -15.17
N ILE A 80 27.18 25.95 -15.41
CA ILE A 80 26.81 26.87 -16.48
C ILE A 80 26.07 28.10 -15.94
N ARG A 81 26.11 29.18 -16.72
CA ARG A 81 25.27 30.36 -16.56
C ARG A 81 24.36 30.53 -17.77
N VAL A 82 23.08 30.79 -17.54
CA VAL A 82 22.12 31.17 -18.57
C VAL A 82 22.31 32.65 -18.92
N GLU A 83 22.51 32.92 -20.20
CA GLU A 83 22.69 34.29 -20.73
C GLU A 83 21.43 34.81 -21.42
N ASP A 84 20.49 33.92 -21.75
CA ASP A 84 19.29 34.25 -22.50
C ASP A 84 18.34 35.16 -21.72
N LYS A 85 17.96 36.29 -22.31
CA LYS A 85 17.13 37.30 -21.67
C LYS A 85 15.77 36.74 -21.24
N TYR A 86 15.09 36.00 -22.11
CA TYR A 86 13.75 35.49 -21.84
C TYR A 86 13.78 34.49 -20.69
N VAL A 87 14.73 33.54 -20.70
CA VAL A 87 14.86 32.54 -19.62
C VAL A 87 15.17 33.23 -18.29
N ARG A 88 16.09 34.21 -18.28
CA ARG A 88 16.44 34.96 -17.07
C ARG A 88 15.25 35.75 -16.50
N GLU A 89 14.49 36.43 -17.35
CA GLU A 89 13.32 37.22 -16.95
C GLU A 89 12.15 36.35 -16.47
N ASN A 90 12.09 35.07 -16.86
CA ASN A 90 11.06 34.12 -16.43
C ASN A 90 11.52 33.21 -15.28
N GLY A 91 12.48 33.68 -14.47
CA GLY A 91 12.92 32.98 -13.26
C GLY A 91 14.03 31.95 -13.49
N GLY A 92 14.79 32.07 -14.57
CA GLY A 92 15.98 31.27 -14.86
C GLY A 92 15.67 29.83 -15.26
N ILE A 93 16.56 28.91 -14.88
CA ILE A 93 16.39 27.47 -15.10
C ILE A 93 15.19 26.99 -14.27
N ALA A 94 14.11 26.58 -14.93
CA ALA A 94 12.89 26.13 -14.27
C ALA A 94 12.84 24.60 -14.08
N SER A 95 12.13 24.13 -13.05
CA SER A 95 11.76 22.71 -12.93
C SER A 95 11.03 22.27 -14.20
N GLY A 96 11.40 21.11 -14.74
CA GLY A 96 10.96 20.65 -16.07
C GLY A 96 11.84 21.09 -17.24
N MET A 97 12.87 21.92 -17.01
CA MET A 97 14.02 22.02 -17.92
C MET A 97 15.06 20.91 -17.70
N SER A 98 14.89 20.10 -16.66
CA SER A 98 15.71 18.91 -16.42
C SER A 98 15.81 18.05 -17.66
N GLY A 99 17.04 17.74 -18.09
CA GLY A 99 17.33 17.00 -19.31
C GLY A 99 17.51 17.87 -20.56
N SER A 100 17.47 19.21 -20.46
CA SER A 100 17.72 20.09 -21.61
C SER A 100 19.16 19.93 -22.11
N PRO A 101 19.37 19.40 -23.33
CA PRO A 101 20.71 19.13 -23.86
C PRO A 101 21.46 20.43 -24.11
N VAL A 102 22.74 20.44 -23.71
CA VAL A 102 23.66 21.56 -23.84
C VAL A 102 24.72 21.25 -24.87
N TYR A 103 24.97 22.18 -25.78
CA TYR A 103 25.90 22.04 -26.89
C TYR A 103 26.95 23.14 -26.87
N VAL A 104 28.20 22.76 -27.16
CA VAL A 104 29.32 23.68 -27.43
C VAL A 104 29.90 23.28 -28.80
N ASP A 105 30.11 24.24 -29.69
CA ASP A 105 30.55 24.01 -31.08
C ASP A 105 29.70 22.97 -31.83
N GLY A 106 28.39 22.95 -31.56
CA GLY A 106 27.44 22.00 -32.15
C GLY A 106 27.55 20.57 -31.62
N LYS A 107 28.35 20.32 -30.58
CA LYS A 107 28.53 19.00 -29.96
C LYS A 107 27.90 18.94 -28.58
N LEU A 108 27.19 17.85 -28.30
CA LEU A 108 26.53 17.59 -27.04
C LEU A 108 27.58 17.40 -25.92
N ILE A 109 27.45 18.18 -24.85
CA ILE A 109 28.31 18.05 -23.65
C ILE A 109 27.59 17.40 -22.47
N GLY A 110 26.26 17.41 -22.46
CA GLY A 110 25.44 16.92 -21.35
C GLY A 110 24.07 17.57 -21.34
N ALA A 111 23.35 17.46 -20.23
CA ALA A 111 22.09 18.18 -20.02
C ALA A 111 21.96 18.80 -18.63
N ILE A 112 21.17 19.87 -18.54
CA ILE A 112 20.87 20.57 -17.29
C ILE A 112 20.10 19.62 -16.37
N GLY A 113 20.60 19.37 -15.16
CA GLY A 113 19.98 18.45 -14.20
C GLY A 113 19.81 19.00 -12.78
N TYR A 114 20.65 19.96 -12.36
CA TYR A 114 20.62 20.47 -10.98
C TYR A 114 20.71 21.99 -10.91
N GLY A 115 20.30 22.53 -9.77
CA GLY A 115 20.42 23.93 -9.41
C GLY A 115 20.41 24.07 -7.89
N TRP A 116 20.10 25.26 -7.41
CA TRP A 116 20.02 25.55 -5.98
C TRP A 116 18.69 26.22 -5.66
N SER A 117 18.13 25.90 -4.51
CA SER A 117 16.95 26.54 -3.95
C SER A 117 17.36 27.87 -3.30
N PHE A 118 16.54 28.91 -3.47
CA PHE A 118 16.81 30.26 -2.94
C PHE A 118 18.14 30.92 -3.37
N ALA A 119 18.69 30.51 -4.52
CA ALA A 119 19.92 31.08 -5.09
C ALA A 119 19.69 31.66 -6.50
N ASP A 120 20.77 32.12 -7.18
CA ASP A 120 20.71 32.61 -8.56
C ASP A 120 20.23 31.50 -9.52
N ASN A 121 18.95 31.53 -9.87
CA ASN A 121 18.32 30.57 -10.78
C ASN A 121 18.88 30.59 -12.21
N ASN A 122 19.76 31.53 -12.54
CA ASN A 122 20.48 31.54 -13.83
C ASN A 122 21.73 30.66 -13.81
N LEU A 123 22.10 30.11 -12.66
CA LEU A 123 23.15 29.11 -12.53
C LEU A 123 22.55 27.72 -12.49
N GLY A 124 23.19 26.78 -13.19
CA GLY A 124 22.79 25.38 -13.18
C GLY A 124 23.95 24.45 -13.38
N LEU A 125 23.72 23.19 -13.06
CA LEU A 125 24.69 22.13 -13.22
C LEU A 125 24.20 21.16 -14.30
N VAL A 126 25.08 20.91 -15.24
CA VAL A 126 24.91 19.99 -16.34
C VAL A 126 25.53 18.65 -15.95
N THR A 127 24.77 17.57 -16.07
CA THR A 127 25.31 16.21 -16.00
C THR A 127 25.97 15.91 -17.35
N PRO A 128 27.29 15.61 -17.38
CA PRO A 128 27.99 15.31 -18.61
C PRO A 128 27.34 14.13 -19.33
N ILE A 129 27.28 14.19 -20.66
CA ILE A 129 26.64 13.12 -21.45
C ILE A 129 27.31 11.75 -21.21
N GLU A 130 28.63 11.74 -21.01
CA GLU A 130 29.43 10.54 -20.66
C GLU A 130 29.01 9.91 -19.32
N GLU A 131 28.43 10.69 -18.40
CA GLU A 131 27.85 10.18 -17.15
C GLU A 131 26.41 9.71 -17.40
N MET A 132 25.60 10.48 -18.12
CA MET A 132 24.20 10.14 -18.40
C MET A 132 24.04 8.82 -19.16
N THR A 133 24.94 8.52 -20.12
CA THR A 133 24.86 7.27 -20.89
C THR A 133 25.01 6.03 -20.01
N LYS A 134 25.67 6.14 -18.83
CA LYS A 134 25.85 5.03 -17.89
C LYS A 134 24.53 4.54 -17.29
N ALA A 135 23.47 5.35 -17.31
CA ALA A 135 22.14 4.91 -16.90
C ALA A 135 21.66 3.70 -17.72
N MET A 136 22.08 3.62 -19.00
CA MET A 136 21.74 2.55 -19.94
C MET A 136 22.75 1.39 -19.97
N ASP A 137 23.81 1.42 -19.15
CA ASP A 137 24.76 0.30 -19.03
C ASP A 137 24.17 -0.87 -18.20
N TRP A 138 23.06 -0.63 -17.49
CA TRP A 138 22.37 -1.63 -16.70
C TRP A 138 21.45 -2.49 -17.57
N PRO A 139 21.26 -3.77 -17.23
CA PRO A 139 20.30 -4.62 -17.93
C PRO A 139 18.89 -4.01 -17.93
N GLU A 140 18.25 -3.99 -19.09
CA GLU A 140 16.84 -3.61 -19.26
C GLU A 140 15.91 -4.76 -18.83
N LYS A 141 16.01 -5.17 -17.57
CA LYS A 141 15.01 -6.04 -16.95
C LYS A 141 13.94 -5.16 -16.34
N LEU A 142 12.70 -5.33 -16.77
CA LEU A 142 11.55 -4.75 -16.07
C LEU A 142 11.52 -5.29 -14.64
N PRO A 143 11.14 -4.48 -13.64
CA PRO A 143 10.94 -4.98 -12.29
C PRO A 143 9.86 -6.06 -12.34
N TRP A 144 10.29 -7.32 -12.21
CA TRP A 144 9.45 -8.50 -12.10
C TRP A 144 9.68 -9.10 -10.72
N PHE A 145 8.67 -9.75 -10.13
CA PHE A 145 8.87 -10.50 -8.90
C PHE A 145 9.59 -11.82 -9.23
N ASP A 146 10.89 -11.74 -9.53
CA ASP A 146 11.74 -12.93 -9.64
C ASP A 146 11.82 -13.54 -8.24
N ILE A 147 11.14 -14.67 -8.02
CA ILE A 147 11.32 -15.47 -6.79
C ILE A 147 12.77 -15.99 -6.86
N PRO A 148 13.69 -15.50 -6.02
CA PRO A 148 15.04 -16.03 -6.02
C PRO A 148 14.94 -17.50 -5.64
N GLU A 149 15.63 -18.38 -6.37
CA GLU A 149 15.73 -19.77 -5.95
C GLU A 149 16.42 -19.79 -4.59
N VAL A 150 15.66 -20.03 -3.53
CA VAL A 150 16.23 -20.24 -2.21
C VAL A 150 16.92 -21.59 -2.29
N ALA A 151 18.24 -21.57 -2.45
CA ALA A 151 19.04 -22.78 -2.36
C ALA A 151 18.66 -23.44 -1.04
N ALA A 152 18.18 -24.69 -1.10
CA ALA A 152 17.88 -25.46 0.09
C ALA A 152 19.20 -25.64 0.86
N GLU A 153 19.47 -24.76 1.81
CA GLU A 153 20.56 -24.97 2.76
C GLU A 153 20.24 -26.28 3.48
N GLN A 154 21.20 -27.21 3.46
CA GLN A 154 21.07 -28.39 4.30
C GLN A 154 20.87 -27.93 5.74
N PRO A 155 19.92 -28.51 6.49
CA PRO A 155 19.65 -28.09 7.85
C PRO A 155 20.96 -28.07 8.62
N ALA A 156 21.29 -26.90 9.18
CA ALA A 156 22.48 -26.74 9.99
C ALA A 156 22.45 -27.83 11.07
N SER A 157 23.40 -28.77 11.03
CA SER A 157 23.46 -29.78 12.08
C SER A 157 23.81 -29.05 13.39
N ALA A 158 23.00 -29.29 14.43
CA ALA A 158 23.16 -28.67 15.74
C ALA A 158 24.47 -29.09 16.47
N ASP A 159 25.30 -29.92 15.83
CA ASP A 159 26.52 -30.50 16.40
C ASP A 159 27.81 -29.73 16.10
N LYS A 160 27.75 -28.62 15.34
CA LYS A 160 28.93 -27.75 15.24
C LYS A 160 29.06 -26.89 16.49
N LYS A 161 29.86 -27.37 17.46
CA LYS A 161 30.51 -26.51 18.45
C LYS A 161 31.21 -25.38 17.72
N THR A 162 30.67 -24.18 17.87
CA THR A 162 31.31 -22.95 17.39
C THR A 162 32.66 -22.82 18.08
N GLU A 163 33.74 -22.89 17.31
CA GLU A 163 35.05 -22.46 17.80
C GLU A 163 34.98 -20.96 18.15
N PRO A 164 35.61 -20.51 19.24
CA PRO A 164 35.59 -19.11 19.60
C PRO A 164 36.30 -18.30 18.50
N ALA A 165 35.53 -17.50 17.77
CA ALA A 165 36.08 -16.50 16.87
C ALA A 165 36.88 -15.50 17.71
N SER A 166 38.20 -15.54 17.55
CA SER A 166 39.12 -14.56 18.09
C SER A 166 38.92 -13.22 17.39
N ASP A 167 38.77 -12.18 18.21
CA ASP A 167 38.94 -10.76 17.91
C ASP A 167 38.02 -10.17 16.84
N ASP A 168 36.84 -9.72 17.27
CA ASP A 168 36.23 -8.56 16.63
C ASP A 168 35.75 -7.52 17.64
N LYS A 169 36.12 -6.28 17.34
CA LYS A 169 35.96 -5.09 18.18
C LYS A 169 34.49 -4.78 18.42
N ALA A 170 34.21 -4.39 19.65
CA ALA A 170 32.92 -3.91 20.14
C ALA A 170 32.24 -2.96 19.15
N VAL A 171 31.09 -3.39 18.62
CA VAL A 171 30.07 -2.51 18.06
C VAL A 171 29.11 -2.17 19.20
N SER A 172 28.96 -0.88 19.47
CA SER A 172 28.06 -0.35 20.50
C SER A 172 26.61 -0.79 20.28
N PRO A 173 25.87 -1.16 21.35
CA PRO A 173 24.45 -1.50 21.25
C PRO A 173 23.63 -0.22 21.42
N ASP A 174 23.28 0.43 20.32
CA ASP A 174 22.23 1.45 20.34
C ASP A 174 21.56 1.52 18.97
N GLN A 175 20.75 0.51 18.67
CA GLN A 175 19.66 0.59 17.70
C GLN A 175 18.59 -0.41 18.11
N ALA A 176 17.53 0.10 18.73
CA ALA A 176 16.30 -0.65 18.96
C ALA A 176 15.66 -1.01 17.60
N PRO A 177 15.06 -2.20 17.45
CA PRO A 177 14.30 -2.53 16.26
C PRO A 177 13.07 -1.63 16.19
N VAL A 178 12.93 -0.89 15.09
CA VAL A 178 11.73 -0.09 14.80
C VAL A 178 10.64 -1.06 14.33
N PRO A 179 9.46 -1.13 14.97
CA PRO A 179 8.34 -1.90 14.44
C PRO A 179 7.78 -1.22 13.18
N GLY A 180 7.32 -2.04 12.23
CA GLY A 180 6.87 -1.63 10.90
C GLY A 180 5.98 -0.39 10.86
N GLY A 181 6.59 0.75 10.54
CA GLY A 181 5.92 1.89 9.93
C GLY A 181 6.14 1.82 8.42
N ALA A 182 5.15 2.24 7.64
CA ALA A 182 5.31 2.41 6.20
C ALA A 182 6.55 3.26 5.92
N GLU A 183 7.62 2.66 5.41
CA GLU A 183 8.67 3.42 4.74
C GLU A 183 7.96 4.14 3.59
N ALA A 184 7.84 5.48 3.71
CA ALA A 184 7.31 6.28 2.62
C ALA A 184 8.07 5.92 1.34
N LEU A 185 7.38 5.87 0.20
CA LEU A 185 7.99 5.68 -1.13
C LEU A 185 8.80 6.91 -1.56
N SER A 186 9.27 7.72 -0.60
CA SER A 186 9.89 9.01 -0.78
C SER A 186 11.06 8.90 -1.74
N ALA A 187 11.11 9.80 -2.72
CA ALA A 187 12.31 10.03 -3.48
C ALA A 187 13.47 10.24 -2.51
N ASP A 188 14.52 9.41 -2.61
CA ASP A 188 15.74 9.58 -1.84
C ASP A 188 16.32 10.97 -2.19
N ASN A 189 16.05 11.92 -1.30
CA ASN A 189 16.63 13.26 -1.32
C ASN A 189 18.08 13.15 -0.87
N SER A 190 18.92 12.33 -1.52
CA SER A 190 20.33 12.18 -1.21
C SER A 190 20.98 13.56 -1.06
N GLN A 191 21.19 13.98 0.20
CA GLN A 191 21.47 15.36 0.57
C GLN A 191 22.95 15.64 0.44
N ILE A 192 23.32 16.70 -0.28
CA ILE A 192 24.70 17.17 -0.32
C ILE A 192 24.73 18.57 0.26
N ILE A 193 25.27 18.67 1.46
CA ILE A 193 25.56 19.95 2.12
C ILE A 193 26.92 20.42 1.62
N VAL A 194 26.97 21.55 0.93
CA VAL A 194 28.21 22.27 0.64
C VAL A 194 28.14 23.61 1.34
N SER A 195 28.98 23.81 2.35
CA SER A 195 29.16 25.11 3.03
C SER A 195 27.87 25.74 3.58
N GLY A 196 26.92 24.94 4.07
CA GLY A 196 25.67 25.42 4.68
C GLY A 196 24.52 25.68 3.70
N GLU A 197 24.77 25.64 2.38
CA GLU A 197 23.73 25.72 1.35
C GLU A 197 23.52 24.35 0.68
N LYS A 198 22.26 23.99 0.44
CA LYS A 198 21.84 22.67 -0.02
C LYS A 198 21.87 22.62 -1.55
N LEU A 199 22.69 21.74 -2.11
CA LEU A 199 22.59 21.39 -3.54
C LEU A 199 21.39 20.45 -3.70
N GLU A 200 20.36 20.89 -4.41
CA GLU A 200 19.13 20.12 -4.57
C GLU A 200 18.96 19.67 -6.02
N LYS A 201 18.48 18.43 -6.20
CA LYS A 201 17.82 18.04 -7.45
C LYS A 201 16.73 19.09 -7.66
N LYS A 202 16.70 19.82 -8.78
CA LYS A 202 15.60 20.78 -9.00
C LYS A 202 14.31 19.96 -8.96
N MET A 203 13.52 20.15 -7.89
CA MET A 203 12.36 19.32 -7.59
C MET A 203 11.47 19.30 -8.83
N MET A 204 11.28 18.11 -9.41
CA MET A 204 10.33 17.92 -10.49
C MET A 204 8.97 17.70 -9.83
N PRO A 205 8.06 18.69 -9.85
CA PRO A 205 6.73 18.47 -9.30
C PRO A 205 6.02 17.40 -10.12
N LEU A 206 5.20 16.60 -9.43
CA LEU A 206 4.31 15.66 -10.07
C LEU A 206 3.03 16.40 -10.46
N THR A 207 2.74 16.50 -11.76
CA THR A 207 1.44 17.00 -12.21
C THR A 207 0.40 15.91 -12.01
N VAL A 208 -0.71 16.25 -11.36
CA VAL A 208 -1.80 15.31 -11.03
C VAL A 208 -3.12 15.88 -11.52
N ASP A 209 -3.93 15.02 -12.15
CA ASP A 209 -5.29 15.35 -12.59
C ASP A 209 -6.22 14.14 -12.51
N GLY A 210 -7.53 14.37 -12.41
CA GLY A 210 -8.56 13.32 -12.42
C GLY A 210 -8.91 12.73 -11.05
N ILE A 211 -8.33 13.28 -9.98
CA ILE A 211 -8.64 12.93 -8.58
C ILE A 211 -8.84 14.19 -7.74
N SER A 212 -9.52 14.05 -6.61
CA SER A 212 -9.74 15.19 -5.71
C SER A 212 -8.46 15.71 -5.03
N ASP A 213 -8.43 17.00 -4.69
CA ASP A 213 -7.28 17.67 -4.09
C ASP A 213 -6.76 17.01 -2.81
N ARG A 214 -7.65 16.46 -1.97
CA ARG A 214 -7.23 15.80 -0.73
C ARG A 214 -6.46 14.50 -0.99
N TYR A 215 -6.83 13.77 -2.04
CA TYR A 215 -6.14 12.53 -2.42
C TYR A 215 -4.90 12.83 -3.28
N ALA A 216 -4.89 13.94 -4.03
CA ALA A 216 -3.66 14.48 -4.62
C ALA A 216 -2.63 14.85 -3.54
N LYS A 217 -3.06 15.49 -2.45
CA LYS A 217 -2.21 15.78 -1.29
C LYS A 217 -1.73 14.50 -0.58
N ARG A 218 -2.61 13.51 -0.40
CA ARG A 218 -2.22 12.20 0.13
C ARG A 218 -1.15 11.53 -0.74
N LEU A 219 -1.26 11.67 -2.06
CA LEU A 219 -0.25 11.16 -3.00
C LEU A 219 1.10 11.86 -2.82
N GLU A 220 1.10 13.19 -2.62
CA GLU A 220 2.31 13.96 -2.28
C GLU A 220 2.98 13.43 -1.01
N GLU A 221 2.20 13.19 0.05
CA GLU A 221 2.69 12.64 1.32
C GLU A 221 3.29 11.23 1.13
N LYS A 222 2.64 10.36 0.35
CA LYS A 222 3.10 8.99 0.09
C LYS A 222 4.35 8.92 -0.77
N LEU A 223 4.46 9.77 -1.79
CA LEU A 223 5.57 9.78 -2.75
C LEU A 223 6.73 10.68 -2.34
N GLY A 224 6.54 11.56 -1.34
CA GLY A 224 7.55 12.54 -0.93
C GLY A 224 7.92 13.54 -2.03
N LEU A 225 7.01 13.78 -2.97
CA LEU A 225 7.18 14.72 -4.08
C LEU A 225 6.06 15.74 -4.06
N ARG A 226 6.40 17.01 -4.24
CA ARG A 226 5.43 18.08 -4.43
C ARG A 226 4.48 17.73 -5.58
N VAL A 227 3.18 17.73 -5.30
CA VAL A 227 2.14 17.54 -6.30
C VAL A 227 1.60 18.90 -6.72
N ILE A 228 1.33 19.04 -8.01
CA ILE A 228 0.65 20.19 -8.57
C ILE A 228 -0.66 19.68 -9.18
N PRO A 229 -1.82 19.95 -8.56
CA PRO A 229 -3.12 19.52 -9.07
C PRO A 229 -3.50 20.42 -10.25
N LEU A 230 -3.13 20.02 -11.47
CA LEU A 230 -3.37 20.78 -12.68
C LEU A 230 -3.72 19.85 -13.82
N GLY A 231 -4.72 20.27 -14.60
CA GLY A 231 -5.41 19.45 -15.59
C GLY A 231 -4.47 18.78 -16.61
N SER A 232 -4.90 17.62 -17.12
CA SER A 232 -4.42 16.99 -18.34
C SER A 232 -5.15 17.58 -19.56
N SER A 233 -4.55 17.54 -20.75
CA SER A 233 -5.28 17.91 -21.97
C SER A 233 -6.29 16.82 -22.31
N ALA A 234 -7.54 17.02 -21.89
CA ALA A 234 -8.69 16.23 -22.31
C ALA A 234 -8.96 16.43 -23.81
N ALA A 235 -8.36 15.61 -24.66
CA ALA A 235 -8.75 15.53 -26.06
C ALA A 235 -8.85 14.07 -26.49
N GLY A 236 -10.08 13.64 -26.82
CA GLY A 236 -10.50 12.28 -27.17
C GLY A 236 -9.89 11.68 -28.43
N GLY A 237 -8.55 11.64 -28.51
CA GLY A 237 -7.79 10.81 -29.45
C GLY A 237 -7.19 9.58 -28.77
N SER A 238 -6.57 8.70 -29.55
CA SER A 238 -5.79 7.58 -29.01
C SER A 238 -4.79 8.08 -27.96
N PRO A 239 -4.76 7.52 -26.75
CA PRO A 239 -3.82 7.90 -25.69
C PRO A 239 -2.38 7.49 -26.00
N VAL A 240 -2.14 6.87 -27.15
CA VAL A 240 -0.84 6.29 -27.55
C VAL A 240 -0.41 6.83 -28.92
N ASN A 241 0.88 7.18 -29.04
CA ASN A 241 1.58 7.53 -30.26
C ASN A 241 2.99 6.91 -30.29
N LEU A 242 3.08 5.61 -30.59
CA LEU A 242 4.37 4.88 -30.65
C LEU A 242 5.26 5.26 -31.84
N LYS A 243 4.76 6.07 -32.77
CA LYS A 243 5.52 6.56 -33.94
C LYS A 243 6.10 7.96 -33.71
N TRP A 244 6.16 8.42 -32.46
CA TRP A 244 6.73 9.70 -32.13
C TRP A 244 8.24 9.70 -32.40
N GLU A 245 8.71 10.62 -33.23
CA GLU A 245 10.12 10.80 -33.58
C GLU A 245 10.64 12.12 -32.98
N PRO A 246 10.93 12.17 -31.67
CA PRO A 246 11.35 13.39 -31.02
C PRO A 246 12.79 13.78 -31.37
N LYS A 247 13.09 15.08 -31.27
CA LYS A 247 14.45 15.61 -31.31
C LYS A 247 14.93 15.95 -29.89
N PRO A 248 16.26 15.88 -29.62
CA PRO A 248 16.85 16.41 -28.39
C PRO A 248 16.35 17.82 -28.05
N GLY A 249 15.83 18.00 -26.82
CA GLY A 249 15.18 19.22 -26.36
C GLY A 249 13.64 19.19 -26.36
N ALA A 250 13.02 18.13 -26.90
CA ALA A 250 11.58 17.93 -26.82
C ALA A 250 11.09 17.78 -25.37
N ALA A 251 9.91 18.33 -25.07
CA ALA A 251 9.26 18.09 -23.79
C ALA A 251 8.68 16.67 -23.75
N MET A 252 8.95 15.98 -22.65
CA MET A 252 8.46 14.63 -22.39
C MET A 252 8.08 14.49 -20.92
N GLY A 253 7.29 13.48 -20.59
CA GLY A 253 7.01 13.11 -19.22
C GLY A 253 7.31 11.65 -18.92
N ALA A 254 7.55 11.39 -17.64
CA ALA A 254 7.57 10.06 -17.06
C ALA A 254 6.35 9.94 -16.14
N ALA A 255 5.39 9.09 -16.53
CA ALA A 255 4.10 8.96 -15.86
C ALA A 255 4.03 7.69 -14.99
N LEU A 256 3.49 7.88 -13.78
CA LEU A 256 3.15 6.83 -12.82
C LEU A 256 1.71 6.33 -12.97
N ALA A 257 0.81 7.20 -13.46
CA ALA A 257 -0.57 6.87 -13.78
C ALA A 257 -1.03 7.59 -15.06
N TRP A 258 -1.92 6.95 -15.81
CA TRP A 258 -2.50 7.49 -17.04
C TRP A 258 -3.92 6.95 -17.29
N GLY A 259 -4.74 7.71 -18.04
CA GLY A 259 -6.17 7.45 -18.23
C GLY A 259 -7.00 8.56 -17.60
N ASP A 260 -8.11 8.20 -16.94
CA ASP A 260 -8.95 9.16 -16.21
C ASP A 260 -8.26 9.75 -14.97
N PHE A 261 -7.20 9.11 -14.47
CA PHE A 261 -6.29 9.65 -13.46
C PHE A 261 -4.89 9.71 -14.08
N VAL A 262 -4.28 10.90 -14.06
CA VAL A 262 -2.95 11.13 -14.59
C VAL A 262 -2.04 11.62 -13.47
N ALA A 263 -0.87 11.00 -13.35
CA ALA A 263 0.17 11.43 -12.42
C ALA A 263 1.54 11.23 -13.07
N GLY A 264 2.31 12.30 -13.26
CA GLY A 264 3.61 12.20 -13.91
C GLY A 264 4.44 13.48 -13.79
N GLY A 265 5.74 13.35 -14.01
CA GLY A 265 6.67 14.48 -14.02
C GLY A 265 7.02 14.89 -15.44
N ILE A 266 7.07 16.19 -15.71
CA ILE A 266 7.48 16.75 -17.01
C ILE A 266 8.95 17.14 -16.95
N GLY A 267 9.71 16.78 -17.98
CA GLY A 267 11.07 17.23 -18.21
C GLY A 267 11.40 17.30 -19.70
N THR A 268 12.68 17.14 -20.02
CA THR A 268 13.21 17.32 -21.38
C THR A 268 14.02 16.10 -21.82
N LEU A 269 13.81 15.70 -23.07
CA LEU A 269 14.56 14.64 -23.72
C LEU A 269 15.98 15.11 -24.03
N THR A 270 17.00 14.42 -23.53
CA THR A 270 18.40 14.83 -23.70
C THR A 270 18.99 14.31 -25.00
N ALA A 271 18.92 13.01 -25.24
CA ALA A 271 19.52 12.38 -26.40
C ALA A 271 18.76 11.11 -26.78
N VAL A 272 18.80 10.78 -28.07
CA VAL A 272 18.22 9.57 -28.66
C VAL A 272 19.33 8.86 -29.44
N SER A 273 19.36 7.53 -29.39
CA SER A 273 20.26 6.69 -30.20
C SER A 273 19.58 6.30 -31.52
N LYS A 274 20.36 5.73 -32.45
CA LYS A 274 19.84 5.31 -33.76
C LYS A 274 18.81 4.17 -33.69
N ASP A 275 18.83 3.39 -32.63
CA ASP A 275 17.97 2.22 -32.40
C ASP A 275 16.78 2.52 -31.47
N GLY A 276 16.54 3.80 -31.14
CA GLY A 276 15.36 4.25 -30.43
C GLY A 276 15.47 4.25 -28.90
N HIS A 277 16.65 3.99 -28.33
CA HIS A 277 16.89 4.27 -26.91
C HIS A 277 17.03 5.77 -26.65
N PHE A 278 16.80 6.19 -25.41
CA PHE A 278 16.97 7.58 -25.00
C PHE A 278 17.49 7.72 -23.59
N VAL A 279 18.01 8.92 -23.30
CA VAL A 279 18.25 9.42 -21.93
C VAL A 279 17.61 10.79 -21.75
N ALA A 280 17.12 11.07 -20.53
CA ALA A 280 16.41 12.30 -20.18
C ALA A 280 16.61 12.70 -18.70
N PHE A 281 16.09 13.87 -18.33
CA PHE A 281 16.11 14.51 -17.00
C PHE A 281 17.49 14.89 -16.44
N ALA A 282 18.56 14.17 -16.79
CA ALA A 282 19.91 14.39 -16.28
C ALA A 282 20.04 14.29 -14.74
N HIS A 283 19.06 13.63 -14.11
CA HIS A 283 18.98 13.27 -12.69
C HIS A 283 17.94 12.14 -12.55
N PRO A 284 17.91 11.40 -11.42
CA PRO A 284 16.87 10.40 -11.16
C PRO A 284 15.52 11.07 -10.89
N MET A 285 14.44 10.39 -11.23
CA MET A 285 13.09 10.74 -10.76
C MET A 285 12.91 10.30 -9.29
N PHE A 286 13.10 9.01 -9.00
CA PHE A 286 13.01 8.42 -7.66
C PHE A 286 14.29 7.65 -7.27
N ASN A 287 15.20 7.42 -8.22
CA ASN A 287 16.39 6.58 -8.07
C ASN A 287 16.05 5.11 -7.79
N ARG A 288 15.01 4.59 -8.47
CA ARG A 288 14.50 3.22 -8.25
C ARG A 288 15.24 2.13 -9.04
N GLY A 289 16.23 2.49 -9.84
CA GLY A 289 16.97 1.53 -10.64
C GLY A 289 16.17 1.10 -11.87
N SER A 290 15.75 -0.17 -11.92
CA SER A 290 14.93 -0.67 -13.02
C SER A 290 13.47 -0.31 -12.80
N VAL A 291 12.82 0.31 -13.79
CA VAL A 291 11.46 0.86 -13.69
C VAL A 291 10.63 0.55 -14.93
N SER A 292 9.33 0.83 -14.88
CA SER A 292 8.40 0.68 -16.01
C SER A 292 7.47 1.90 -16.11
N TYR A 293 8.05 3.11 -16.22
CA TYR A 293 7.24 4.33 -16.34
C TYR A 293 6.77 4.53 -17.78
N ALA A 294 5.54 5.00 -17.95
CA ALA A 294 5.06 5.39 -19.26
C ALA A 294 5.80 6.67 -19.69
N MET A 295 6.52 6.60 -20.81
CA MET A 295 7.07 7.80 -21.45
C MET A 295 5.94 8.46 -22.25
N MET A 296 5.71 9.74 -22.02
CA MET A 296 4.69 10.51 -22.72
C MET A 296 5.31 11.72 -23.41
N ASP A 297 4.74 12.15 -24.54
CA ASP A 297 5.02 13.51 -25.03
C ASP A 297 4.35 14.55 -24.12
N ALA A 298 4.93 15.75 -24.08
CA ALA A 298 4.41 16.83 -23.25
C ALA A 298 4.32 18.14 -24.03
N SER A 299 3.36 18.98 -23.65
CA SER A 299 3.23 20.34 -24.16
C SER A 299 3.35 21.33 -23.01
N ILE A 300 4.01 22.47 -23.23
CA ILE A 300 4.27 23.46 -22.19
C ILE A 300 3.33 24.64 -22.42
N ILE A 301 2.54 25.01 -21.42
CA ILE A 301 1.74 26.23 -21.46
C ILE A 301 2.68 27.42 -21.28
N LYS A 302 3.38 27.45 -20.14
CA LYS A 302 4.22 28.58 -19.72
C LYS A 302 5.22 28.16 -18.64
N ILE A 303 6.29 28.93 -18.49
CA ILE A 303 7.15 28.90 -17.30
C ILE A 303 6.56 29.82 -16.24
N ILE A 304 6.27 29.25 -15.07
CA ILE A 304 5.73 29.99 -13.93
C ILE A 304 6.91 30.40 -13.03
N PRO A 305 7.17 31.71 -12.86
CA PRO A 305 8.18 32.18 -11.91
C PRO A 305 7.71 31.89 -10.48
N GLY A 306 8.65 31.53 -9.60
CA GLY A 306 8.40 31.26 -8.19
C GLY A 306 9.53 31.77 -7.31
N LEU A 307 9.23 32.06 -6.04
CA LEU A 307 10.22 32.55 -5.07
C LEU A 307 11.23 31.45 -4.69
N GLU A 308 10.75 30.23 -4.48
CA GLU A 308 11.58 29.06 -4.17
C GLU A 308 12.20 28.49 -5.45
N SER A 309 11.37 28.11 -6.42
CA SER A 309 11.80 27.70 -7.76
C SER A 309 10.73 28.02 -8.81
N SER A 310 11.16 28.42 -10.00
CA SER A 310 10.33 28.45 -11.20
C SER A 310 10.05 27.03 -11.70
N PHE A 311 8.95 26.82 -12.42
CA PHE A 311 8.59 25.51 -12.99
C PHE A 311 7.85 25.65 -14.33
N LYS A 312 7.97 24.63 -15.19
CA LYS A 312 7.16 24.52 -16.41
C LYS A 312 5.76 24.01 -16.05
N LEU A 313 4.75 24.78 -16.43
CA LEU A 313 3.37 24.34 -16.44
C LEU A 313 3.04 23.76 -17.81
N GLY A 314 2.56 22.52 -17.86
CA GLY A 314 2.29 21.80 -19.09
C GLY A 314 1.37 20.60 -18.91
N TYR A 315 1.06 19.95 -20.03
CA TYR A 315 0.22 18.76 -20.11
C TYR A 315 1.06 17.54 -20.52
N LEU A 316 0.79 16.40 -19.90
CA LEU A 316 1.16 15.08 -20.43
C LEU A 316 0.11 14.70 -21.48
N ASN A 317 0.50 14.28 -22.68
CA ASN A 317 -0.46 13.97 -23.74
C ASN A 317 -0.51 12.47 -24.05
N LYS A 318 0.29 11.97 -25.00
CA LYS A 318 0.21 10.58 -25.48
C LYS A 318 1.39 9.76 -24.99
N ILE A 319 1.16 8.48 -24.73
CA ILE A 319 2.21 7.49 -24.47
C ILE A 319 3.01 7.27 -25.74
N THR A 320 4.31 7.52 -25.67
CA THR A 320 5.24 7.45 -26.80
C THR A 320 6.33 6.42 -26.61
N GLY A 321 6.52 5.91 -25.39
CA GLY A 321 7.57 4.94 -25.09
C GLY A 321 7.53 4.45 -23.64
N LEU A 322 8.67 3.91 -23.21
CA LEU A 322 8.88 3.28 -21.92
C LEU A 322 10.17 3.80 -21.29
N VAL A 323 10.11 4.22 -20.03
CA VAL A 323 11.29 4.46 -19.20
C VAL A 323 11.62 3.15 -18.48
N THR A 324 12.84 2.64 -18.67
CA THR A 324 13.32 1.38 -18.08
C THR A 324 14.35 1.59 -16.97
N GLN A 325 15.00 2.75 -16.94
CA GLN A 325 16.07 3.08 -16.01
C GLN A 325 15.78 4.41 -15.30
N ASP A 326 15.95 4.42 -13.98
CA ASP A 326 15.88 5.59 -13.11
C ASP A 326 17.11 5.59 -12.18
N ARG A 327 18.16 6.29 -12.60
CA ARG A 327 19.51 6.21 -12.04
C ARG A 327 20.02 7.59 -11.62
N PRO A 328 21.07 7.68 -10.77
CA PRO A 328 21.62 8.96 -10.31
C PRO A 328 22.00 9.94 -11.43
N GLU A 329 22.37 9.44 -12.60
CA GLU A 329 22.83 10.23 -13.73
C GLU A 329 21.70 10.70 -14.66
N ALA A 330 20.65 9.90 -14.83
CA ALA A 330 19.55 10.14 -15.77
C ALA A 330 18.41 9.13 -15.60
N ILE A 331 17.26 9.43 -16.22
CA ILE A 331 16.33 8.40 -16.65
C ILE A 331 16.65 7.95 -18.07
N GLY A 332 16.33 6.71 -18.42
CA GLY A 332 16.53 6.18 -19.76
C GLY A 332 15.54 5.07 -20.13
N GLY A 333 15.43 4.78 -21.42
CA GLY A 333 14.50 3.76 -21.92
C GLY A 333 14.37 3.76 -23.43
N ARG A 334 13.19 3.35 -23.93
CA ARG A 334 12.94 3.07 -25.36
C ARG A 334 11.70 3.79 -25.89
N LEU A 335 11.85 4.41 -27.05
CA LEU A 335 10.74 4.93 -27.84
C LEU A 335 9.93 3.77 -28.45
N GLY A 336 8.63 4.00 -28.66
CA GLY A 336 7.76 3.07 -29.39
C GLY A 336 7.38 1.78 -28.65
N GLN A 337 7.72 1.67 -27.36
CA GLN A 337 7.36 0.53 -26.51
C GLN A 337 6.38 0.96 -25.42
N LEU A 338 5.35 0.15 -25.15
CA LEU A 338 4.40 0.41 -24.07
C LEU A 338 4.94 -0.09 -22.73
N ALA A 339 4.61 0.64 -21.65
CA ALA A 339 4.83 0.18 -20.29
C ALA A 339 3.88 -0.97 -19.93
N ALA A 340 4.38 -1.94 -19.17
CA ALA A 340 3.52 -2.86 -18.45
C ALA A 340 2.70 -2.08 -17.41
N ALA A 341 1.46 -2.49 -17.17
CA ALA A 341 0.51 -1.69 -16.41
C ALA A 341 -0.39 -2.52 -15.49
N SER A 342 -0.64 -1.98 -14.31
CA SER A 342 -1.77 -2.36 -13.45
C SER A 342 -3.00 -1.60 -13.89
N SER A 343 -4.15 -2.26 -14.00
CA SER A 343 -5.38 -1.65 -14.52
C SER A 343 -6.43 -1.48 -13.42
N TYR A 344 -7.08 -0.31 -13.39
CA TYR A 344 -8.08 0.05 -12.38
C TYR A 344 -9.35 0.53 -13.06
N THR A 345 -10.50 0.05 -12.60
CA THR A 345 -11.83 0.50 -13.02
C THR A 345 -12.64 0.88 -11.79
N VAL A 346 -13.18 2.09 -11.78
CA VAL A 346 -14.12 2.58 -10.76
C VAL A 346 -15.46 2.78 -11.42
N ASN A 347 -16.45 1.98 -11.04
CA ASN A 347 -17.84 2.16 -11.42
C ASN A 347 -18.54 2.83 -10.24
N PHE A 348 -18.93 4.09 -10.41
CA PHE A 348 -19.53 4.91 -9.37
C PHE A 348 -20.99 5.16 -9.69
N ARG A 349 -21.86 5.02 -8.67
CA ARG A 349 -23.29 5.34 -8.75
C ARG A 349 -23.69 6.22 -7.59
N ASN A 350 -24.29 7.37 -7.90
CA ASN A 350 -24.92 8.25 -6.93
C ASN A 350 -26.43 7.97 -6.89
N ILE A 351 -26.95 7.58 -5.73
CA ILE A 351 -28.37 7.22 -5.59
C ILE A 351 -29.28 8.44 -5.65
N GLU A 352 -28.88 9.58 -5.09
CA GLU A 352 -29.69 10.80 -5.10
C GLU A 352 -29.83 11.39 -6.50
N THR A 353 -28.73 11.47 -7.26
CA THR A 353 -28.74 12.06 -8.60
C THR A 353 -29.10 11.05 -9.69
N LYS A 354 -29.06 9.75 -9.37
CA LYS A 354 -29.19 8.61 -10.32
C LYS A 354 -28.11 8.60 -11.41
N GLU A 355 -27.04 9.38 -11.24
CA GLU A 355 -25.91 9.40 -12.16
C GLU A 355 -25.03 8.18 -11.93
N SER A 356 -24.41 7.72 -13.01
CA SER A 356 -23.42 6.65 -12.97
C SER A 356 -22.27 6.99 -13.90
N GLU A 357 -21.05 6.85 -13.39
CA GLU A 357 -19.84 7.09 -14.13
C GLU A 357 -18.89 5.91 -14.00
N THR A 358 -18.22 5.56 -15.10
CA THR A 358 -17.12 4.62 -15.10
C THR A 358 -15.84 5.39 -15.40
N LYS A 359 -14.86 5.32 -14.49
CA LYS A 359 -13.51 5.82 -14.71
C LYS A 359 -12.53 4.66 -14.82
N ARG A 360 -11.57 4.79 -15.72
CA ARG A 360 -10.53 3.81 -16.01
C ARG A 360 -9.18 4.49 -16.07
N PHE A 361 -8.25 3.94 -15.31
CA PHE A 361 -6.88 4.39 -15.33
C PHE A 361 -5.95 3.21 -15.12
N GLN A 362 -4.70 3.44 -15.46
CA GLN A 362 -3.62 2.48 -15.32
C GLN A 362 -2.51 3.10 -14.50
N THR A 363 -1.76 2.27 -13.80
CA THR A 363 -0.54 2.68 -13.10
C THR A 363 0.63 1.80 -13.53
N VAL A 364 1.83 2.26 -13.19
CA VAL A 364 3.06 1.52 -13.42
C VAL A 364 2.97 0.10 -12.86
N SER A 365 3.46 -0.88 -13.61
CA SER A 365 3.59 -2.27 -13.15
C SER A 365 4.80 -2.43 -12.23
N ASP A 366 4.73 -1.79 -11.06
CA ASP A 366 5.66 -1.95 -9.94
C ASP A 366 4.83 -2.41 -8.72
N PRO A 367 5.20 -3.51 -8.04
CA PRO A 367 4.38 -4.09 -6.98
C PRO A 367 4.25 -3.19 -5.73
N TYR A 368 5.08 -2.15 -5.59
CA TYR A 368 5.02 -1.21 -4.47
C TYR A 368 4.38 0.11 -4.89
N VAL A 369 4.87 0.74 -5.97
CA VAL A 369 4.41 2.06 -6.42
C VAL A 369 3.07 1.97 -7.12
N GLY A 370 2.86 0.96 -7.98
CA GLY A 370 1.64 0.81 -8.77
C GLY A 370 0.37 0.74 -7.92
N PRO A 371 0.30 -0.18 -6.93
CA PRO A 371 -0.82 -0.29 -5.99
C PRO A 371 -1.03 0.92 -5.08
N GLU A 372 0.02 1.58 -4.61
CA GLU A 372 -0.11 2.79 -3.78
C GLU A 372 -0.69 3.97 -4.57
N VAL A 373 -0.21 4.17 -5.80
CA VAL A 373 -0.80 5.15 -6.75
C VAL A 373 -2.22 4.72 -7.12
N GLY A 374 -2.45 3.42 -7.32
CA GLY A 374 -3.74 2.84 -7.70
C GLY A 374 -4.84 3.00 -6.65
N THR A 375 -4.56 2.67 -5.39
CA THR A 375 -5.49 2.82 -4.27
C THR A 375 -5.82 4.28 -3.99
N THR A 376 -4.82 5.16 -4.05
CA THR A 376 -5.01 6.61 -3.95
C THR A 376 -5.85 7.15 -5.11
N GLY A 377 -5.61 6.63 -6.33
CA GLY A 377 -6.40 6.92 -7.52
C GLY A 377 -7.87 6.52 -7.39
N ILE A 378 -8.16 5.29 -6.93
CA ILE A 378 -9.52 4.82 -6.69
C ILE A 378 -10.25 5.76 -5.74
N LEU A 379 -9.68 6.00 -4.56
CA LEU A 379 -10.31 6.84 -3.54
C LEU A 379 -10.47 8.29 -4.01
N GLY A 380 -9.48 8.83 -4.72
CA GLY A 380 -9.52 10.18 -5.27
C GLY A 380 -10.57 10.36 -6.35
N VAL A 381 -10.80 9.34 -7.19
CA VAL A 381 -11.89 9.31 -8.17
C VAL A 381 -13.25 9.24 -7.47
N ILE A 382 -13.43 8.32 -6.52
CA ILE A 382 -14.70 8.18 -5.77
C ILE A 382 -15.04 9.49 -5.06
N ASP A 383 -14.05 10.12 -4.43
CA ASP A 383 -14.22 11.40 -3.75
C ASP A 383 -14.60 12.54 -4.70
N SER A 384 -13.93 12.61 -5.85
CA SER A 384 -14.22 13.62 -6.87
C SER A 384 -15.63 13.47 -7.43
N LEU A 385 -16.09 12.24 -7.67
CA LEU A 385 -17.43 11.96 -8.18
C LEU A 385 -18.52 12.14 -7.12
N TRP A 386 -18.21 11.85 -5.84
CA TRP A 386 -19.12 12.13 -4.74
C TRP A 386 -19.29 13.63 -4.49
N ALA A 387 -18.23 14.41 -4.73
CA ALA A 387 -18.23 15.88 -4.73
C ALA A 387 -18.75 16.55 -3.44
N GLN A 388 -18.72 15.83 -2.31
CA GLN A 388 -19.13 16.38 -1.01
C GLN A 388 -18.48 15.63 0.17
N ARG A 389 -18.53 16.25 1.34
CA ARG A 389 -18.13 15.65 2.63
C ARG A 389 -19.29 15.73 3.59
N GLY A 390 -19.47 14.68 4.37
CA GLY A 390 -20.56 14.57 5.33
C GLY A 390 -21.01 13.14 5.49
N SER A 391 -22.15 13.01 6.15
CA SER A 391 -22.76 11.71 6.39
C SER A 391 -23.14 11.02 5.09
N GLY A 392 -23.09 9.69 5.12
CA GLY A 392 -23.52 8.89 3.99
C GLY A 392 -23.25 7.41 4.21
N THR A 393 -23.80 6.63 3.28
CA THR A 393 -23.60 5.19 3.18
C THR A 393 -22.97 4.87 1.83
N ALA A 394 -21.93 4.06 1.83
CA ALA A 394 -21.28 3.55 0.63
C ALA A 394 -21.31 2.02 0.63
N LEU A 395 -21.91 1.43 -0.39
CA LEU A 395 -21.84 0.01 -0.67
C LEU A 395 -20.76 -0.23 -1.71
N VAL A 396 -19.77 -1.05 -1.37
CA VAL A 396 -18.57 -1.27 -2.19
C VAL A 396 -18.44 -2.75 -2.53
N SER A 397 -18.17 -3.05 -3.80
CA SER A 397 -17.69 -4.35 -4.27
C SER A 397 -16.28 -4.18 -4.85
N TYR A 398 -15.30 -4.78 -4.20
CA TYR A 398 -13.90 -4.76 -4.60
C TYR A 398 -13.54 -6.09 -5.25
N SER A 399 -13.06 -6.06 -6.48
CA SER A 399 -12.67 -7.25 -7.24
C SER A 399 -11.23 -7.14 -7.72
N VAL A 400 -10.46 -8.21 -7.53
CA VAL A 400 -9.12 -8.37 -8.08
C VAL A 400 -9.13 -9.50 -9.09
N SER A 401 -8.55 -9.21 -10.25
CA SER A 401 -8.43 -10.14 -11.36
C SER A 401 -7.00 -10.11 -11.90
N GLY A 402 -6.61 -11.20 -12.55
CA GLY A 402 -5.38 -11.25 -13.32
C GLY A 402 -5.29 -12.50 -14.15
N GLY A 403 -4.41 -12.52 -15.14
CA GLY A 403 -4.31 -13.63 -16.10
C GLY A 403 -4.11 -14.98 -15.42
N ASN A 404 -3.38 -14.99 -14.30
CA ASN A 404 -3.15 -16.18 -13.49
C ASN A 404 -4.12 -16.33 -12.30
N LEU A 405 -5.00 -15.36 -12.03
CA LEU A 405 -6.01 -15.37 -10.95
C LEU A 405 -7.40 -15.55 -11.57
N SER A 406 -7.83 -16.81 -11.70
CA SER A 406 -9.14 -17.19 -12.22
C SER A 406 -9.83 -18.20 -11.29
N PRO A 407 -11.09 -17.97 -10.89
CA PRO A 407 -11.88 -16.77 -11.16
C PRO A 407 -11.32 -15.53 -10.43
N ALA A 408 -11.83 -14.35 -10.78
CA ALA A 408 -11.53 -13.13 -10.04
C ALA A 408 -11.95 -13.28 -8.56
N TRP A 409 -11.17 -12.70 -7.66
CA TRP A 409 -11.52 -12.61 -6.25
C TRP A 409 -12.37 -11.37 -6.03
N THR A 410 -13.51 -11.50 -5.34
CA THR A 410 -14.44 -10.39 -5.10
C THR A 410 -14.88 -10.38 -3.65
N ARG A 411 -15.00 -9.18 -3.08
CA ARG A 411 -15.50 -8.91 -1.74
C ARG A 411 -16.45 -7.72 -1.76
N ARG A 412 -17.59 -7.86 -1.07
CA ARG A 412 -18.60 -6.81 -0.93
C ARG A 412 -18.67 -6.37 0.53
N ASN A 413 -18.75 -5.07 0.78
CA ASN A 413 -18.86 -4.49 2.10
C ASN A 413 -19.70 -3.21 2.03
N ILE A 414 -20.22 -2.76 3.17
CA ILE A 414 -20.94 -1.49 3.29
C ILE A 414 -20.28 -0.62 4.35
N PHE A 415 -20.33 0.68 4.19
CA PHE A 415 -19.76 1.62 5.14
C PHE A 415 -20.77 2.72 5.39
N TYR A 416 -20.92 3.06 6.67
CA TYR A 416 -21.65 4.24 7.10
C TYR A 416 -20.67 5.19 7.76
N SER A 417 -20.90 6.49 7.60
CA SER A 417 -20.21 7.51 8.37
C SER A 417 -21.15 8.67 8.57
N GLU A 418 -21.04 9.32 9.73
CA GLU A 418 -21.71 10.60 10.02
C GLU A 418 -20.92 11.80 9.51
N LYS A 419 -19.61 11.61 9.26
CA LYS A 419 -18.67 12.70 8.97
C LYS A 419 -18.10 12.62 7.56
N ASP A 420 -17.68 11.44 7.10
CA ASP A 420 -16.99 11.26 5.83
C ASP A 420 -17.02 9.81 5.34
N VAL A 421 -17.99 9.50 4.50
CA VAL A 421 -18.17 8.15 3.96
C VAL A 421 -16.99 7.66 3.10
N VAL A 422 -16.29 8.55 2.40
CA VAL A 422 -15.15 8.12 1.56
C VAL A 422 -13.92 7.82 2.42
N LYS A 423 -13.72 8.56 3.52
CA LYS A 423 -12.66 8.26 4.49
C LYS A 423 -12.85 6.89 5.14
N SER A 424 -14.08 6.45 5.41
CA SER A 424 -14.32 5.12 5.98
C SER A 424 -13.98 3.97 5.02
N LEU A 425 -14.05 4.18 3.70
CA LEU A 425 -13.60 3.21 2.69
C LEU A 425 -12.08 3.00 2.69
N GLN A 426 -11.31 4.00 3.13
CA GLN A 426 -9.88 4.06 2.93
C GLN A 426 -9.14 2.84 3.50
N LYS A 427 -9.43 2.47 4.75
CA LYS A 427 -8.76 1.35 5.43
C LYS A 427 -8.95 0.04 4.68
N GLU A 428 -10.15 -0.23 4.17
CA GLU A 428 -10.46 -1.44 3.42
C GLU A 428 -9.73 -1.47 2.07
N ILE A 429 -9.82 -0.39 1.28
CA ILE A 429 -9.20 -0.33 -0.05
C ILE A 429 -7.67 -0.42 0.03
N GLU A 430 -7.05 0.25 1.01
CA GLU A 430 -5.61 0.17 1.24
C GLU A 430 -5.18 -1.23 1.72
N ALA A 431 -5.92 -1.84 2.66
CA ALA A 431 -5.63 -3.18 3.14
C ALA A 431 -5.72 -4.24 2.03
N MET A 432 -6.75 -4.17 1.17
CA MET A 432 -6.92 -5.10 0.05
C MET A 432 -5.84 -4.89 -1.01
N GLY A 433 -5.54 -3.63 -1.35
CA GLY A 433 -4.46 -3.30 -2.28
C GLY A 433 -3.13 -3.89 -1.83
N LYS A 434 -2.78 -3.72 -0.54
CA LYS A 434 -1.56 -4.27 0.05
C LYS A 434 -1.55 -5.79 0.09
N ALA A 435 -2.63 -6.41 0.58
CA ALA A 435 -2.74 -7.87 0.73
C ALA A 435 -2.61 -8.60 -0.61
N MET A 436 -3.12 -8.02 -1.70
CA MET A 436 -3.08 -8.62 -3.03
C MET A 436 -1.77 -8.36 -3.76
N SER A 437 -1.25 -7.13 -3.70
CA SER A 437 -0.03 -6.77 -4.45
C SER A 437 1.27 -7.24 -3.78
N LEU A 438 1.35 -7.19 -2.44
CA LEU A 438 2.53 -7.57 -1.67
C LEU A 438 2.45 -9.00 -1.13
N ASN A 439 1.59 -9.84 -1.71
CA ASN A 439 1.47 -11.22 -1.27
C ASN A 439 2.79 -11.99 -1.56
N PRO A 440 3.27 -12.84 -0.64
CA PRO A 440 4.56 -13.52 -0.79
C PRO A 440 4.50 -14.77 -1.68
N PHE A 441 3.32 -15.18 -2.13
CA PHE A 441 3.12 -16.49 -2.75
C PHE A 441 3.25 -16.47 -4.27
N ARG A 442 2.74 -15.42 -4.90
CA ARG A 442 2.79 -15.25 -6.35
C ARG A 442 2.43 -13.85 -6.80
N GLU A 443 3.08 -13.40 -7.85
CA GLU A 443 2.64 -12.22 -8.58
C GLU A 443 1.27 -12.45 -9.22
N ILE A 444 0.41 -11.42 -9.23
CA ILE A 444 -0.86 -11.42 -9.98
C ILE A 444 -0.61 -10.60 -11.25
N SER A 445 -0.58 -11.26 -12.41
CA SER A 445 -0.19 -10.59 -13.67
C SER A 445 -1.04 -11.07 -14.87
N PRO A 446 -1.55 -10.14 -15.70
CA PRO A 446 -1.66 -8.70 -15.44
C PRO A 446 -2.50 -8.41 -14.18
N TYR A 447 -2.16 -7.36 -13.43
CA TYR A 447 -2.90 -6.97 -12.22
C TYR A 447 -4.08 -6.06 -12.57
N GLY A 448 -5.29 -6.45 -12.19
CA GLY A 448 -6.51 -5.69 -12.45
C GLY A 448 -7.37 -5.55 -11.20
N VAL A 449 -7.84 -4.32 -10.92
CA VAL A 449 -8.78 -4.03 -9.83
C VAL A 449 -10.03 -3.37 -10.40
N GLN A 450 -11.20 -3.87 -10.02
CA GLN A 450 -12.48 -3.23 -10.27
C GLN A 450 -13.14 -2.90 -8.93
N VAL A 451 -13.60 -1.66 -8.79
CA VAL A 451 -14.37 -1.20 -7.64
C VAL A 451 -15.71 -0.67 -8.11
N ASP A 452 -16.78 -1.38 -7.74
CA ASP A 452 -18.14 -0.91 -7.91
C ASP A 452 -18.59 -0.27 -6.61
N VAL A 453 -18.96 1.01 -6.65
CA VAL A 453 -19.38 1.77 -5.48
C VAL A 453 -20.71 2.46 -5.72
N GLU A 454 -21.63 2.24 -4.80
CA GLU A 454 -22.91 2.94 -4.73
C GLU A 454 -22.91 3.81 -3.47
N VAL A 455 -23.12 5.11 -3.63
CA VAL A 455 -23.15 6.08 -2.53
C VAL A 455 -24.52 6.75 -2.40
N THR A 456 -24.91 7.00 -1.15
CA THR A 456 -26.13 7.72 -0.78
C THR A 456 -25.91 8.56 0.47
N LYS A 457 -26.61 9.69 0.61
CA LYS A 457 -26.71 10.46 1.85
C LYS A 457 -27.61 9.78 2.88
N THR A 458 -28.51 8.91 2.42
CA THR A 458 -29.48 8.22 3.28
C THR A 458 -28.73 7.22 4.17
N PRO A 459 -28.89 7.29 5.51
CA PRO A 459 -28.35 6.26 6.39
C PRO A 459 -29.00 4.91 6.10
N ARG A 460 -28.23 3.96 5.57
CA ARG A 460 -28.64 2.54 5.47
C ARG A 460 -28.04 1.79 6.65
N VAL A 461 -28.48 2.17 7.85
CA VAL A 461 -28.04 1.63 9.13
C VAL A 461 -29.19 0.91 9.82
N VAL A 462 -28.86 -0.19 10.49
CA VAL A 462 -29.79 -0.97 11.29
C VAL A 462 -29.14 -1.27 12.64
N PHE A 463 -29.86 -1.01 13.72
CA PHE A 463 -29.41 -1.28 15.09
C PHE A 463 -29.99 -2.60 15.60
N ILE A 464 -29.17 -3.36 16.32
CA ILE A 464 -29.64 -4.51 17.10
C ILE A 464 -30.22 -3.99 18.42
N GLU A 465 -31.54 -4.03 18.58
CA GLU A 465 -32.22 -3.48 19.77
C GLU A 465 -32.45 -4.51 20.86
N LYS A 466 -32.74 -5.75 20.46
CA LYS A 466 -33.14 -6.81 21.40
C LYS A 466 -32.83 -8.18 20.84
N ILE A 467 -32.48 -9.10 21.73
CA ILE A 467 -32.45 -10.53 21.43
C ILE A 467 -33.35 -11.30 22.40
N GLU A 468 -34.14 -12.21 21.86
CA GLU A 468 -35.05 -13.07 22.62
C GLU A 468 -34.91 -14.52 22.17
N ILE A 469 -35.24 -15.44 23.06
CA ILE A 469 -35.27 -16.86 22.75
C ILE A 469 -36.74 -17.26 22.78
N ALA A 470 -37.31 -17.60 21.62
CA ALA A 470 -38.75 -17.80 21.48
C ALA A 470 -39.29 -18.92 22.38
N ASP A 471 -38.51 -19.99 22.54
CA ASP A 471 -38.84 -21.16 23.35
C ASP A 471 -37.88 -21.30 24.54
N GLU A 472 -37.73 -20.22 25.32
CA GLU A 472 -36.78 -20.18 26.42
C GLU A 472 -37.01 -21.30 27.46
N LYS A 473 -35.98 -22.10 27.72
CA LYS A 473 -35.97 -23.18 28.73
C LYS A 473 -35.02 -22.83 29.86
N ASP A 474 -35.32 -23.32 31.05
CA ASP A 474 -34.42 -23.23 32.21
C ASP A 474 -33.06 -23.88 31.95
N PHE A 475 -33.04 -24.96 31.14
CA PHE A 475 -31.84 -25.69 30.77
C PHE A 475 -31.93 -26.25 29.35
N TYR A 476 -30.84 -26.15 28.61
CA TYR A 476 -30.64 -26.76 27.30
C TYR A 476 -29.66 -27.93 27.38
N LYS A 477 -29.77 -28.86 26.44
CA LYS A 477 -28.81 -29.95 26.26
C LYS A 477 -27.93 -29.67 25.03
N PRO A 478 -26.70 -30.19 25.00
CA PRO A 478 -25.93 -30.27 23.77
C PRO A 478 -26.78 -30.90 22.64
N GLY A 479 -26.73 -30.30 21.44
CA GLY A 479 -27.55 -30.67 20.29
C GLY A 479 -28.97 -30.07 20.26
N ASP A 480 -29.43 -29.39 21.33
CA ASP A 480 -30.72 -28.70 21.30
C ASP A 480 -30.72 -27.55 20.29
N LYS A 481 -31.84 -27.38 19.59
CA LYS A 481 -32.08 -26.24 18.71
C LYS A 481 -32.64 -25.06 19.50
N LEU A 482 -32.12 -23.87 19.21
CA LEU A 482 -32.48 -22.60 19.80
C LEU A 482 -32.99 -21.67 18.69
N LYS A 483 -34.18 -21.11 18.89
CA LYS A 483 -34.71 -20.06 18.00
C LYS A 483 -34.47 -18.70 18.63
N VAL A 484 -33.57 -17.93 18.03
CA VAL A 484 -33.15 -16.60 18.48
C VAL A 484 -33.86 -15.56 17.65
N ASP A 485 -34.75 -14.81 18.27
CA ASP A 485 -35.45 -13.68 17.67
C ASP A 485 -34.63 -12.41 17.91
N VAL A 486 -34.11 -11.82 16.85
CA VAL A 486 -33.35 -10.57 16.88
C VAL A 486 -34.24 -9.44 16.38
N THR A 487 -34.43 -8.43 17.22
CA THR A 487 -35.17 -7.20 16.88
C THR A 487 -34.20 -6.18 16.34
N PHE A 488 -34.46 -5.75 15.11
CA PHE A 488 -33.69 -4.76 14.39
C PHE A 488 -34.49 -3.46 14.27
N ARG A 489 -33.86 -2.31 14.53
CA ARG A 489 -34.41 -0.99 14.19
C ARG A 489 -33.64 -0.40 13.02
N PRO A 490 -34.21 -0.37 11.81
CA PRO A 490 -33.67 0.48 10.75
C PRO A 490 -33.76 1.95 11.15
N TRP A 491 -32.79 2.75 10.70
CA TRP A 491 -32.71 4.18 11.02
C TRP A 491 -34.07 4.91 10.87
N ARG A 492 -34.60 5.42 11.99
CA ARG A 492 -35.89 6.14 12.08
C ARG A 492 -37.12 5.37 11.55
N LYS A 493 -37.08 4.03 11.52
CA LYS A 493 -38.21 3.19 11.15
C LYS A 493 -38.70 2.34 12.33
N ALA A 494 -39.86 1.71 12.16
CA ALA A 494 -40.40 0.75 13.10
C ALA A 494 -39.47 -0.48 13.22
N PRO A 495 -39.38 -1.09 14.42
CA PRO A 495 -38.56 -2.27 14.61
C PRO A 495 -39.17 -3.48 13.90
N LEU A 496 -38.31 -4.41 13.48
CA LEU A 496 -38.70 -5.66 12.83
C LEU A 496 -37.94 -6.82 13.47
N VAL A 497 -38.58 -7.98 13.55
CA VAL A 497 -37.99 -9.18 14.17
C VAL A 497 -37.58 -10.17 13.09
N LYS A 498 -36.39 -10.76 13.22
CA LYS A 498 -35.92 -11.87 12.40
C LYS A 498 -35.46 -13.01 13.30
N SER A 499 -35.91 -14.22 12.98
CA SER A 499 -35.58 -15.42 13.72
C SER A 499 -34.40 -16.15 13.08
N PHE A 500 -33.45 -16.57 13.89
CA PHE A 500 -32.31 -17.40 13.52
C PHE A 500 -32.36 -18.71 14.31
N GLU A 501 -32.03 -19.82 13.65
CA GLU A 501 -31.95 -21.12 14.32
C GLU A 501 -30.49 -21.45 14.58
N LEU A 502 -30.15 -21.69 15.85
CA LEU A 502 -28.84 -22.14 16.29
C LEU A 502 -28.96 -23.52 16.92
N THR A 503 -27.86 -24.27 16.94
CA THR A 503 -27.74 -25.56 17.63
C THR A 503 -26.69 -25.45 18.72
N VAL A 504 -27.04 -25.89 19.93
CA VAL A 504 -26.11 -25.91 21.05
C VAL A 504 -24.97 -26.89 20.74
N PRO A 505 -23.69 -26.47 20.78
CA PRO A 505 -22.56 -27.36 20.49
C PRO A 505 -22.56 -28.64 21.34
N GLU A 506 -22.17 -29.76 20.75
CA GLU A 506 -22.15 -31.08 21.41
C GLU A 506 -21.20 -31.14 22.62
N ASN A 507 -20.17 -30.30 22.61
CA ASN A 507 -19.16 -30.18 23.65
C ASN A 507 -19.43 -29.05 24.65
N ALA A 508 -20.56 -28.34 24.54
CA ALA A 508 -20.95 -27.26 25.46
C ALA A 508 -21.14 -27.77 26.89
N VAL A 509 -20.67 -26.99 27.87
CA VAL A 509 -20.86 -27.27 29.29
C VAL A 509 -21.19 -25.99 30.05
N SER A 510 -21.87 -26.14 31.20
CA SER A 510 -22.22 -25.04 32.10
C SER A 510 -23.20 -24.01 31.51
N PHE A 511 -22.74 -23.14 30.60
CA PHE A 511 -23.53 -22.10 29.95
C PHE A 511 -23.06 -21.87 28.51
N CYS A 512 -23.92 -21.27 27.69
CA CYS A 512 -23.52 -20.64 26.43
C CYS A 512 -24.02 -19.20 26.39
N GLU A 513 -23.24 -18.33 25.76
CA GLU A 513 -23.58 -16.97 25.37
C GLU A 513 -24.13 -17.01 23.94
N VAL A 514 -25.37 -16.57 23.78
CA VAL A 514 -26.00 -16.24 22.50
C VAL A 514 -25.64 -14.79 22.19
N THR A 515 -24.94 -14.56 21.10
CA THR A 515 -24.51 -13.23 20.68
C THR A 515 -25.09 -12.90 19.31
N ALA A 516 -25.67 -11.70 19.15
CA ALA A 516 -26.02 -11.14 17.86
C ALA A 516 -25.25 -9.84 17.67
N ARG A 517 -24.45 -9.73 16.61
CA ARG A 517 -23.58 -8.56 16.35
C ARG A 517 -23.46 -8.25 14.87
N GLY A 518 -23.16 -6.98 14.56
CA GLY A 518 -22.71 -6.59 13.23
C GLY A 518 -21.32 -7.16 12.91
N GLY A 519 -21.09 -7.56 11.66
CA GLY A 519 -19.82 -8.19 11.26
C GLY A 519 -18.59 -7.28 11.36
N GLY A 520 -18.75 -5.96 11.47
CA GLY A 520 -17.64 -5.03 11.73
C GLY A 520 -17.31 -4.85 13.22
N ILE A 521 -18.09 -5.45 14.12
CA ILE A 521 -18.00 -5.28 15.57
C ILE A 521 -17.43 -6.55 16.17
N GLU A 522 -16.36 -6.42 16.97
CA GLU A 522 -15.67 -7.55 17.60
C GLU A 522 -15.26 -8.64 16.60
N GLU A 523 -14.66 -8.21 15.48
CA GLU A 523 -14.11 -9.15 14.50
C GLU A 523 -13.08 -10.08 15.18
N PRO A 524 -13.15 -11.41 14.97
CA PRO A 524 -12.20 -12.34 15.55
C PRO A 524 -10.78 -12.07 15.02
N SER A 525 -9.83 -11.98 15.95
CA SER A 525 -8.40 -11.88 15.65
C SER A 525 -7.88 -13.18 15.02
N GLN A 526 -6.87 -13.05 14.17
CA GLN A 526 -6.14 -14.20 13.63
C GLN A 526 -5.08 -14.67 14.64
N GLU A 527 -5.54 -15.25 15.75
CA GLU A 527 -4.67 -15.70 16.84
C GLU A 527 -3.48 -16.54 16.38
N PRO A 528 -3.61 -17.52 15.46
CA PRO A 528 -2.45 -18.30 15.04
C PRO A 528 -1.37 -17.47 14.33
N LEU A 529 -1.78 -16.42 13.62
CA LEU A 529 -0.85 -15.49 12.96
C LEU A 529 -0.19 -14.54 13.96
N LEU A 530 -0.94 -14.07 14.96
CA LEU A 530 -0.44 -13.16 16.00
C LEU A 530 0.54 -13.86 16.95
N THR A 531 0.19 -15.09 17.36
CA THR A 531 1.00 -15.92 18.27
C THR A 531 2.12 -16.67 17.55
N GLY A 532 2.07 -16.72 16.21
CA GLY A 532 3.06 -17.42 15.38
C GLY A 532 2.96 -18.95 15.45
N THR A 533 1.84 -19.51 15.91
CA THR A 533 1.61 -20.97 15.95
C THR A 533 1.36 -21.54 14.56
N ARG A 534 0.82 -20.75 13.63
CA ARG A 534 0.62 -21.10 12.23
C ARG A 534 0.86 -19.89 11.34
N ALA A 535 1.37 -20.11 10.13
CA ALA A 535 1.51 -19.08 9.11
C ALA A 535 0.64 -19.43 7.91
N ILE A 536 0.17 -18.42 7.17
CA ILE A 536 -0.41 -18.64 5.84
C ILE A 536 0.72 -19.15 4.94
N THR A 537 0.56 -20.34 4.36
CA THR A 537 1.62 -20.99 3.57
C THR A 537 1.32 -21.04 2.08
N THR A 538 0.06 -20.81 1.70
CA THR A 538 -0.35 -20.82 0.30
C THR A 538 -1.17 -19.59 -0.08
N PHE A 539 -1.14 -19.25 -1.38
CA PHE A 539 -1.99 -18.19 -1.92
C PHE A 539 -3.49 -18.48 -1.75
N SER A 540 -3.89 -19.74 -1.84
CA SER A 540 -5.29 -20.14 -1.64
C SER A 540 -5.75 -19.94 -0.20
N GLU A 541 -4.91 -20.24 0.80
CA GLU A 541 -5.18 -19.92 2.21
C GLU A 541 -5.32 -18.40 2.40
N LEU A 542 -4.42 -17.59 1.82
CA LEU A 542 -4.54 -16.12 1.88
C LEU A 542 -5.89 -15.63 1.36
N LEU A 543 -6.30 -16.08 0.17
CA LEU A 543 -7.56 -15.68 -0.43
C LEU A 543 -8.77 -16.14 0.40
N ALA A 544 -8.68 -17.32 1.04
CA ALA A 544 -9.70 -17.84 1.93
C ALA A 544 -9.83 -16.97 3.19
N GLU A 545 -8.72 -16.59 3.83
CA GLU A 545 -8.73 -15.72 5.00
C GLU A 545 -9.27 -14.32 4.67
N LEU A 546 -8.85 -13.73 3.56
CA LEU A 546 -9.36 -12.43 3.11
C LEU A 546 -10.87 -12.47 2.81
N LYS A 547 -11.37 -13.60 2.30
CA LYS A 547 -12.80 -13.79 2.04
C LYS A 547 -13.59 -14.01 3.32
N THR A 548 -13.00 -14.66 4.31
CA THR A 548 -13.66 -15.04 5.58
C THR A 548 -13.63 -13.93 6.62
N LYS A 549 -12.80 -12.90 6.41
CA LYS A 549 -12.86 -11.67 7.17
C LYS A 549 -14.29 -11.11 7.12
N GLU A 550 -14.83 -10.72 8.26
CA GLU A 550 -16.23 -10.27 8.37
C GLU A 550 -16.40 -8.92 7.70
N THR A 551 -17.63 -8.60 7.31
CA THR A 551 -17.96 -7.33 6.66
C THR A 551 -19.08 -6.65 7.41
N ASN A 552 -19.14 -5.32 7.32
CA ASN A 552 -20.14 -4.52 8.04
C ASN A 552 -21.57 -4.77 7.53
N ASN A 553 -21.71 -5.42 6.36
CA ASN A 553 -22.99 -5.81 5.79
C ASN A 553 -23.47 -7.19 6.27
N GLN A 554 -22.79 -7.80 7.25
CA GLN A 554 -23.15 -9.08 7.83
C GLN A 554 -23.79 -8.91 9.21
N ILE A 555 -24.83 -9.72 9.47
CA ILE A 555 -25.30 -10.05 10.81
C ILE A 555 -24.70 -11.40 11.19
N ILE A 556 -24.13 -11.47 12.39
CA ILE A 556 -23.57 -12.68 12.95
C ILE A 556 -24.36 -13.01 14.20
N VAL A 557 -24.99 -14.19 14.20
CA VAL A 557 -25.67 -14.74 15.37
C VAL A 557 -24.98 -16.04 15.74
N GLU A 558 -24.45 -16.12 16.96
CA GLU A 558 -23.58 -17.22 17.35
C GLU A 558 -23.78 -17.65 18.81
N LEU A 559 -23.43 -18.92 19.08
CA LEU A 559 -23.35 -19.52 20.40
C LEU A 559 -21.89 -19.76 20.76
N SER A 560 -21.40 -19.12 21.81
CA SER A 560 -20.05 -19.34 22.35
C SER A 560 -20.13 -19.73 23.82
N GLY A 561 -19.17 -20.50 24.35
CA GLY A 561 -19.20 -20.92 25.74
C GLY A 561 -18.01 -21.82 26.08
N PRO A 562 -17.82 -22.15 27.37
CA PRO A 562 -16.79 -23.10 27.76
C PRO A 562 -17.09 -24.48 27.16
N GLU A 563 -16.10 -25.03 26.45
CA GLU A 563 -16.18 -26.34 25.83
C GLU A 563 -15.42 -27.40 26.65
N LYS A 564 -15.90 -28.66 26.62
CA LYS A 564 -15.30 -29.79 27.37
C LYS A 564 -13.79 -29.94 27.17
N ASP A 565 -13.30 -29.70 25.95
CA ASP A 565 -11.89 -29.92 25.63
C ASP A 565 -11.00 -28.72 26.00
N ALA A 566 -11.54 -27.49 25.97
CA ALA A 566 -10.87 -26.31 26.52
C ALA A 566 -10.68 -26.41 28.05
N LEU A 567 -11.66 -27.01 28.76
CA LEU A 567 -11.57 -27.29 30.20
C LEU A 567 -10.59 -28.42 30.54
N LYS A 568 -10.42 -29.42 29.67
CA LYS A 568 -9.35 -30.44 29.84
C LYS A 568 -7.96 -29.84 29.65
N LYS A 569 -7.77 -28.98 28.64
CA LYS A 569 -6.52 -28.22 28.42
C LYS A 569 -6.22 -27.29 29.62
N LYS A 570 -7.23 -26.64 30.23
CA LYS A 570 -7.08 -25.86 31.48
C LYS A 570 -6.81 -26.72 32.72
N LYS A 571 -7.44 -27.90 32.87
CA LYS A 571 -7.18 -28.82 34.01
C LYS A 571 -5.78 -29.43 34.00
N ALA A 572 -5.20 -29.68 32.82
CA ALA A 572 -3.80 -30.12 32.70
C ALA A 572 -2.80 -29.09 33.28
N LYS A 573 -3.19 -27.80 33.26
CA LYS A 573 -2.45 -26.66 33.84
C LYS A 573 -2.52 -26.63 35.38
N THR A 574 -3.66 -26.97 35.97
CA THR A 574 -3.82 -26.96 37.44
C THR A 574 -3.13 -28.13 38.13
N THR A 575 -2.96 -29.27 37.43
CA THR A 575 -2.18 -30.41 37.93
C THR A 575 -0.68 -30.15 37.91
N THR A 576 -0.15 -29.42 36.92
CA THR A 576 1.30 -29.12 36.85
C THR A 576 1.78 -28.08 37.86
N ASP A 577 0.91 -27.16 38.28
CA ASP A 577 1.25 -26.20 39.36
C ASP A 577 1.08 -26.80 40.77
N LYS A 578 0.12 -27.72 40.99
CA LYS A 578 0.01 -28.46 42.27
C LYS A 578 1.12 -29.49 42.49
N ASP A 579 1.77 -29.96 41.42
CA ASP A 579 2.92 -30.87 41.52
C ASP A 579 4.26 -30.12 41.74
N LYS A 580 4.30 -28.79 41.55
CA LYS A 580 5.47 -27.96 41.89
C LYS A 580 5.58 -27.59 43.38
N GLU A 581 4.49 -27.71 44.14
CA GLU A 581 4.48 -27.44 45.59
C GLU A 581 4.99 -28.62 46.45
N LYS A 582 5.38 -29.75 45.85
CA LYS A 582 5.92 -30.91 46.58
C LYS A 582 7.41 -31.22 46.32
N ILE A 583 8.14 -30.34 45.64
CA ILE A 583 9.59 -30.53 45.36
C ILE A 583 10.42 -29.31 45.81
N SER A 584 10.02 -28.61 46.88
CA SER A 584 10.83 -27.54 47.49
C SER A 584 11.27 -27.80 48.94
N GLU A 585 10.90 -28.94 49.54
CA GLU A 585 11.38 -29.38 50.86
C GLU A 585 12.41 -30.53 50.77
N ALA A 586 13.46 -30.37 49.96
CA ALA A 586 14.65 -31.22 50.10
C ALA A 586 15.85 -30.60 49.36
N THR A 587 16.48 -29.59 49.96
CA THR A 587 17.94 -29.44 50.05
C THR A 587 18.24 -28.11 50.74
N GLY A 588 18.45 -28.17 52.05
CA GLY A 588 19.10 -27.09 52.76
C GLY A 588 20.61 -27.19 52.60
N VAL A 589 21.27 -26.09 52.20
CA VAL A 589 22.64 -25.78 52.61
C VAL A 589 22.74 -24.27 52.85
N LYS A 590 23.26 -23.93 54.03
CA LYS A 590 23.52 -22.61 54.61
C LYS A 590 24.75 -21.91 53.99
N GLY A 591 24.75 -20.58 54.11
CA GLY A 591 25.92 -19.69 54.10
C GLY A 591 25.85 -18.69 52.96
N ASP A 592 26.05 -17.38 53.12
CA ASP A 592 26.52 -16.57 54.23
C ASP A 592 26.05 -15.12 54.01
N LYS A 593 26.01 -14.33 55.09
CA LYS A 593 25.53 -12.95 55.13
C LYS A 593 26.60 -11.97 54.62
N THR A 594 26.15 -10.94 53.89
CA THR A 594 26.68 -9.58 54.09
C THR A 594 25.62 -8.55 53.71
N GLU A 595 25.22 -7.76 54.71
CA GLU A 595 24.40 -6.56 54.59
C GLU A 595 25.23 -5.42 54.01
N GLU A 596 24.65 -4.60 53.14
CA GLU A 596 24.90 -3.15 53.19
C GLU A 596 23.74 -2.30 52.62
N LYS A 597 23.07 -1.62 53.57
CA LYS A 597 22.51 -0.25 53.56
C LYS A 597 21.64 0.27 52.40
N LYS A 598 20.37 0.54 52.75
CA LYS A 598 19.53 1.64 52.22
C LYS A 598 20.05 3.02 52.69
N PRO A 599 19.79 4.09 51.92
CA PRO A 599 18.82 5.08 52.40
C PRO A 599 17.79 5.50 51.34
N ALA A 600 16.63 5.97 51.83
CA ALA A 600 15.48 6.53 51.10
C ALA A 600 15.58 8.07 51.00
N PRO A 601 14.52 8.83 50.64
CA PRO A 601 13.75 8.87 49.39
C PRO A 601 13.75 10.29 48.77
N GLY A 602 13.66 10.42 47.44
CA GLY A 602 13.55 11.72 46.75
C GLY A 602 12.51 11.66 45.63
N ARG A 603 11.43 12.44 45.78
CA ARG A 603 10.36 12.61 44.79
C ARG A 603 10.90 13.24 43.51
N GLY A 604 10.57 12.65 42.37
CA GLY A 604 10.78 13.25 41.04
C GLY A 604 10.07 12.47 39.96
N ALA A 605 9.04 13.11 39.39
CA ALA A 605 8.45 12.91 38.05
C ALA A 605 8.04 11.48 37.60
N ARG A 606 6.72 11.30 37.49
CA ARG A 606 6.07 10.27 36.66
C ARG A 606 6.51 10.42 35.19
N PRO A 607 7.03 9.38 34.52
CA PRO A 607 7.05 9.32 33.06
C PRO A 607 5.70 8.74 32.54
N PRO A 608 5.33 9.03 31.28
CA PRO A 608 4.04 8.65 30.71
C PRO A 608 3.93 7.14 30.47
N LYS A 609 2.72 6.59 30.61
CA LYS A 609 2.39 5.21 30.23
C LYS A 609 2.65 5.02 28.74
N LYS A 610 3.52 4.05 28.42
CA LYS A 610 3.86 3.63 27.06
C LYS A 610 3.37 2.19 26.92
N GLY A 611 2.42 1.99 25.99
CA GLY A 611 2.06 0.74 25.32
C GLY A 611 1.86 -0.48 26.21
N ASP A 612 0.63 -0.95 26.28
CA ASP A 612 0.33 -2.28 26.81
C ASP A 612 1.23 -3.29 26.09
N LYS A 613 2.23 -3.79 26.82
CA LYS A 613 2.92 -5.01 26.42
C LYS A 613 1.91 -6.11 26.67
N GLU A 614 1.26 -6.58 25.62
CA GLU A 614 0.49 -7.82 25.63
C GLU A 614 1.37 -8.90 26.25
N SER A 615 1.06 -9.26 27.49
CA SER A 615 1.75 -10.31 28.21
C SER A 615 1.20 -11.64 27.69
N PHE A 616 1.89 -12.22 26.71
CA PHE A 616 1.57 -13.55 26.18
C PHE A 616 1.49 -14.59 27.30
N THR A 617 0.39 -15.31 27.36
CA THR A 617 0.20 -16.45 28.24
C THR A 617 0.29 -17.76 27.45
N PRO A 618 0.70 -18.88 28.06
CA PRO A 618 0.64 -20.19 27.40
C PRO A 618 -0.78 -20.63 27.00
N GLY A 619 -1.83 -19.91 27.40
CA GLY A 619 -3.20 -20.12 26.96
C GLY A 619 -3.48 -19.62 25.55
N ASP A 620 -2.69 -18.66 25.07
CA ASP A 620 -2.85 -18.04 23.75
C ASP A 620 -2.32 -18.99 22.64
N LEU A 621 -1.55 -20.02 23.03
CA LEU A 621 -1.01 -21.06 22.14
C LEU A 621 -1.98 -22.23 21.88
N LEU A 622 -3.24 -22.13 22.33
CA LEU A 622 -4.17 -23.28 22.33
C LEU A 622 -5.01 -23.43 21.06
N GLU A 623 -5.13 -22.36 20.27
CA GLU A 623 -5.84 -22.33 18.99
C GLU A 623 -4.84 -22.22 17.84
N ASP A 624 -4.75 -23.28 17.03
CA ASP A 624 -3.83 -23.42 15.90
C ASP A 624 -4.56 -23.34 14.54
N ARG A 625 -5.89 -23.20 14.56
CA ARG A 625 -6.73 -23.14 13.38
C ARG A 625 -7.01 -21.72 12.93
N PHE A 626 -7.08 -21.53 11.62
CA PHE A 626 -7.45 -20.23 11.08
C PHE A 626 -8.92 -19.89 11.34
N VAL A 627 -9.22 -18.59 11.36
CA VAL A 627 -10.59 -18.09 11.51
C VAL A 627 -11.53 -18.68 10.45
N SER A 628 -11.04 -18.91 9.22
CA SER A 628 -11.86 -19.56 8.18
C SER A 628 -12.28 -20.98 8.53
N GLU A 629 -11.39 -21.77 9.13
CA GLU A 629 -11.65 -23.14 9.54
C GLU A 629 -12.60 -23.18 10.74
N ILE A 630 -12.42 -22.29 11.71
CA ILE A 630 -13.28 -22.18 12.90
C ILE A 630 -14.70 -21.79 12.49
N LYS A 631 -14.85 -20.77 11.65
CA LYS A 631 -16.18 -20.35 11.17
C LYS A 631 -16.87 -21.42 10.34
N ALA A 632 -16.14 -22.06 9.43
CA ALA A 632 -16.72 -23.11 8.59
C ALA A 632 -17.28 -24.26 9.43
N GLU A 633 -16.58 -24.65 10.51
CA GLU A 633 -17.06 -25.66 11.44
C GLU A 633 -18.26 -25.17 12.25
N ARG A 634 -18.20 -23.98 12.87
CA ARG A 634 -19.31 -23.47 13.69
C ARG A 634 -20.59 -23.26 12.89
N ILE A 635 -20.47 -22.86 11.62
CA ILE A 635 -21.61 -22.79 10.70
C ILE A 635 -22.15 -24.20 10.40
N LYS A 636 -21.27 -25.17 10.15
CA LYS A 636 -21.67 -26.56 9.87
C LYS A 636 -22.35 -27.23 11.06
N GLU A 637 -21.91 -26.94 12.27
CA GLU A 637 -22.50 -27.41 13.53
C GLU A 637 -23.82 -26.68 13.87
N GLY A 638 -24.12 -25.59 13.17
CA GLY A 638 -25.27 -24.73 13.47
C GLY A 638 -25.07 -23.83 14.69
N ALA A 639 -23.86 -23.74 15.24
CA ALA A 639 -23.52 -22.87 16.35
C ALA A 639 -23.34 -21.39 15.92
N MET A 640 -23.27 -21.13 14.61
CA MET A 640 -23.13 -19.80 14.04
C MET A 640 -23.96 -19.65 12.76
N VAL A 641 -24.63 -18.52 12.62
CA VAL A 641 -25.30 -18.10 11.39
C VAL A 641 -24.76 -16.74 10.98
N ILE A 642 -24.30 -16.64 9.74
CA ILE A 642 -23.91 -15.39 9.10
C ILE A 642 -24.91 -15.13 7.99
N ALA A 643 -25.48 -13.92 7.95
CA ALA A 643 -26.35 -13.51 6.86
C ALA A 643 -25.96 -12.14 6.32
N ASP A 644 -26.00 -12.00 5.00
CA ASP A 644 -25.63 -10.76 4.33
C ASP A 644 -26.85 -9.83 4.23
N THR A 645 -26.61 -8.53 4.25
CA THR A 645 -27.63 -7.49 4.08
C THR A 645 -27.11 -6.39 3.16
N ASN A 646 -27.98 -5.44 2.81
CA ASN A 646 -27.61 -4.19 2.15
C ASN A 646 -27.54 -3.01 3.14
N TYR A 647 -27.46 -3.29 4.44
CA TYR A 647 -27.43 -2.32 5.51
C TYR A 647 -26.16 -2.51 6.36
N TYR A 648 -25.66 -1.41 6.88
CA TYR A 648 -24.64 -1.42 7.91
C TYR A 648 -25.30 -1.84 9.23
N ILE A 649 -24.79 -2.89 9.87
CA ILE A 649 -25.35 -3.44 11.11
C ILE A 649 -24.56 -2.88 12.30
N GLU A 650 -25.26 -2.18 13.18
CA GLU A 650 -24.70 -1.55 14.37
C GLU A 650 -25.22 -2.22 15.65
N GLY A 651 -24.33 -2.38 16.63
CA GLY A 651 -24.62 -2.97 17.92
C GLY A 651 -24.26 -4.44 18.07
N VAL A 652 -24.14 -4.84 19.34
CA VAL A 652 -23.93 -6.21 19.81
C VAL A 652 -24.82 -6.45 21.03
N LEU A 653 -25.55 -7.56 21.05
CA LEU A 653 -26.33 -7.99 22.20
C LEU A 653 -26.04 -9.43 22.57
N ARG A 654 -26.13 -9.73 23.86
CA ARG A 654 -25.74 -11.01 24.46
C ARG A 654 -26.82 -11.52 25.42
N LYS A 655 -27.06 -12.82 25.39
CA LYS A 655 -27.98 -13.50 26.30
C LYS A 655 -27.41 -14.85 26.67
N PHE A 656 -27.43 -15.18 27.95
CA PHE A 656 -26.86 -16.43 28.44
C PHE A 656 -27.94 -17.51 28.58
N ILE A 657 -27.59 -18.74 28.21
CA ILE A 657 -28.40 -19.94 28.41
C ILE A 657 -27.63 -20.95 29.26
N LYS A 658 -28.34 -21.70 30.12
CA LYS A 658 -27.75 -22.74 30.96
C LYS A 658 -27.74 -24.08 30.26
N ILE A 659 -26.64 -24.82 30.36
CA ILE A 659 -26.45 -26.12 29.73
C ILE A 659 -26.44 -27.24 30.78
N LYS A 660 -27.38 -28.17 30.66
CA LYS A 660 -27.43 -29.40 31.46
C LYS A 660 -26.61 -30.49 30.79
N SER A 661 -25.31 -30.47 31.06
CA SER A 661 -24.39 -31.55 30.68
C SER A 661 -24.69 -32.81 31.52
N GLY A 662 -24.81 -33.99 30.89
CA GLY A 662 -24.99 -35.28 31.57
C GLY A 662 -23.79 -35.75 32.42
N LEU A 663 -22.72 -34.96 32.49
CA LEU A 663 -21.58 -35.13 33.41
C LEU A 663 -21.71 -34.11 34.55
N SER A 664 -21.47 -34.54 35.79
CA SER A 664 -21.33 -33.63 36.94
C SER A 664 -19.99 -32.89 36.88
N PRO A 665 -20.00 -31.63 36.46
CA PRO A 665 -19.46 -30.54 37.27
C PRO A 665 -20.59 -29.59 37.66
N GLU A 666 -20.41 -28.87 38.76
CA GLU A 666 -21.36 -27.92 39.33
C GLU A 666 -21.97 -27.04 38.23
N ILE A 667 -23.30 -27.11 38.09
CA ILE A 667 -24.07 -26.15 37.28
C ILE A 667 -23.76 -24.79 37.92
N ILE A 668 -23.28 -23.84 37.12
CA ILE A 668 -22.94 -22.50 37.62
C ILE A 668 -24.17 -21.91 38.33
N SER A 669 -23.95 -21.34 39.51
CA SER A 669 -25.03 -20.68 40.25
C SER A 669 -25.47 -19.39 39.55
N ASP A 670 -26.68 -18.91 39.87
CA ASP A 670 -27.20 -17.66 39.30
C ASP A 670 -26.31 -16.45 39.64
N ASP A 671 -25.70 -16.47 40.83
CA ASP A 671 -24.80 -15.42 41.31
C ASP A 671 -23.46 -15.43 40.53
N GLU A 672 -22.89 -16.60 40.27
CA GLU A 672 -21.65 -16.72 39.47
C GLU A 672 -21.87 -16.34 37.99
N LEU A 673 -23.04 -16.67 37.43
CA LEU A 673 -23.38 -16.23 36.07
C LEU A 673 -23.55 -14.70 36.02
N ALA A 674 -24.13 -14.10 37.05
CA ALA A 674 -24.28 -12.65 37.16
C ALA A 674 -22.92 -11.94 37.23
N GLU A 675 -21.93 -12.49 37.94
CA GLU A 675 -20.56 -11.97 37.96
C GLU A 675 -19.88 -12.02 36.58
N ILE A 676 -20.06 -13.12 35.84
CA ILE A 676 -19.52 -13.25 34.46
C ILE A 676 -20.15 -12.21 33.53
N ILE A 677 -21.47 -12.03 33.61
CA ILE A 677 -22.20 -11.01 32.83
C ILE A 677 -21.63 -9.62 33.13
N ALA A 678 -21.47 -9.28 34.43
CA ALA A 678 -20.95 -7.99 34.85
C ALA A 678 -19.52 -7.73 34.36
N SER A 679 -18.65 -8.75 34.40
CA SER A 679 -17.25 -8.61 33.94
C SER A 679 -17.13 -8.32 32.44
N LYS A 680 -18.05 -8.85 31.61
CA LYS A 680 -18.04 -8.64 30.16
C LYS A 680 -18.66 -7.31 29.73
N SER A 681 -19.62 -6.77 30.50
CA SER A 681 -20.17 -5.44 30.22
C SER A 681 -19.16 -4.31 30.46
N GLU A 682 -18.21 -4.48 31.38
CA GLU A 682 -17.16 -3.46 31.62
C GLU A 682 -16.10 -3.41 30.51
N GLU A 683 -15.94 -4.49 29.73
CA GLU A 683 -14.98 -4.57 28.62
C GLU A 683 -15.49 -3.84 27.35
N SER A 684 -16.82 -3.75 27.16
CA SER A 684 -17.41 -3.02 26.02
C SER A 684 -17.40 -1.50 26.18
N ASP A 685 -17.42 -0.99 27.41
CA ASP A 685 -17.44 0.47 27.69
C ASP A 685 -16.05 1.12 27.50
N ALA A 686 -14.99 0.34 27.35
CA ALA A 686 -13.62 0.84 27.18
C ALA A 686 -13.23 1.16 25.72
N ALA A 687 -14.16 0.97 24.76
CA ALA A 687 -13.91 1.15 23.33
C ALA A 687 -14.46 2.47 22.74
N ASP A 688 -15.27 3.22 23.49
CA ASP A 688 -15.94 4.44 23.01
C ASP A 688 -15.56 5.68 23.84
N ASP A 689 -14.39 6.24 23.54
CA ASP A 689 -14.05 7.63 23.91
C ASP A 689 -14.00 8.47 22.62
N ASP A 690 -15.16 8.98 22.19
CA ASP A 690 -15.30 10.15 21.32
C ASP A 690 -16.67 10.79 21.61
N GLU A 691 -16.80 11.41 22.79
CA GLU A 691 -17.95 12.25 23.14
C GLU A 691 -17.89 13.59 22.39
N ASP A 692 -18.99 13.94 21.72
CA ASP A 692 -19.58 15.29 21.71
C ASP A 692 -20.94 15.20 20.99
N ALA A 693 -22.03 14.96 21.74
CA ALA A 693 -23.40 14.96 21.24
C ALA A 693 -24.20 16.13 21.86
N GLU A 694 -24.47 17.17 21.07
CA GLU A 694 -25.49 18.17 21.42
C GLU A 694 -26.88 17.69 20.97
N VAL A 695 -27.80 17.65 21.94
CA VAL A 695 -29.20 17.26 21.77
C VAL A 695 -30.02 18.46 21.28
N LEU A 696 -30.71 18.32 20.15
CA LEU A 696 -31.79 19.23 19.73
C LEU A 696 -33.11 18.45 19.53
N PRO A 697 -34.27 19.04 19.88
CA PRO A 697 -35.55 18.33 19.92
C PRO A 697 -36.21 18.20 18.53
N PRO A 698 -37.23 17.32 18.37
CA PRO A 698 -37.80 17.02 17.07
C PRO A 698 -39.00 17.92 16.73
N GLU A 699 -39.11 18.31 15.46
CA GLU A 699 -40.38 18.68 14.83
C GLU A 699 -40.58 17.80 13.59
N GLY A 700 -41.82 17.36 13.38
CA GLY A 700 -42.20 16.23 12.53
C GLY A 700 -42.91 16.54 11.21
N GLU A 701 -43.35 15.43 10.59
CA GLU A 701 -44.26 15.24 9.42
C GLU A 701 -43.70 15.71 8.05
N ASP A 702 -43.81 14.99 6.92
CA ASP A 702 -44.58 13.81 6.53
C ASP A 702 -44.05 13.22 5.19
N ASP A 703 -44.28 11.91 5.01
CA ASP A 703 -44.52 11.08 3.81
C ASP A 703 -43.67 11.08 2.52
N GLY A 704 -43.34 9.84 2.13
CA GLY A 704 -42.86 9.44 0.81
C GLY A 704 -42.44 7.96 0.77
N ASP A 705 -43.41 7.04 0.80
CA ASP A 705 -43.22 5.60 0.66
C ASP A 705 -42.61 5.21 -0.71
N GLU A 706 -41.39 4.68 -0.70
CA GLU A 706 -40.95 3.64 -1.64
C GLU A 706 -40.40 2.45 -0.81
N GLU A 707 -40.97 1.26 -1.03
CA GLU A 707 -40.63 0.01 -0.34
C GLU A 707 -39.20 -0.46 -0.66
N ASP A 708 -38.19 0.13 -0.03
CA ASP A 708 -36.89 -0.49 0.20
C ASP A 708 -36.88 -1.07 1.63
N GLY A 709 -37.48 -2.26 1.77
CA GLY A 709 -37.54 -3.00 3.03
C GLY A 709 -36.20 -3.64 3.40
N PHE A 710 -35.87 -3.64 4.69
CA PHE A 710 -34.71 -4.36 5.22
C PHE A 710 -34.78 -5.86 4.87
N SER A 711 -33.87 -6.30 4.00
CA SER A 711 -33.78 -7.67 3.52
C SER A 711 -32.48 -8.32 4.01
N ILE A 712 -32.63 -9.54 4.55
CA ILE A 712 -31.53 -10.42 4.92
C ILE A 712 -31.43 -11.50 3.85
N LEU A 713 -30.27 -11.63 3.23
CA LEU A 713 -29.93 -12.66 2.27
C LEU A 713 -29.27 -13.82 3.03
N ILE A 714 -30.02 -14.88 3.29
CA ILE A 714 -29.50 -16.09 3.93
C ILE A 714 -28.91 -17.01 2.84
N PRO A 715 -27.62 -17.41 2.93
CA PRO A 715 -27.05 -18.37 1.99
C PRO A 715 -27.83 -19.70 2.03
N GLY A 716 -28.44 -20.12 0.92
CA GLY A 716 -29.07 -21.45 0.79
C GLY A 716 -30.59 -21.50 0.61
N ARG A 717 -31.30 -20.37 0.59
CA ARG A 717 -32.67 -20.29 0.01
C ARG A 717 -32.64 -19.40 -1.23
N ARG A 718 -32.48 -20.01 -2.40
CA ARG A 718 -32.97 -19.43 -3.67
C ARG A 718 -34.41 -19.84 -3.87
#